data_AF-A0A2C9VYW4-F1
#
_entry.id   AF-A0A2C9VYW4-F1
#
_cell.length_a   1.000
_cell.length_b   1.000
_cell.length_c   1.000
_cell.angle_alpha   90.00
_cell.angle_beta   90.00
_cell.angle_gamma   90.00
#
_symmetry.space_group_name_H-M   'P 1'
#
loop_
_entity.id
_entity.type
_entity.pdbx_description
1 polymer ?
#
loop_
_entity_poly.entity_id
_entity_poly.type
_entity_poly.pdbx_seq_one_letter_code
_entity_poly.pdbx_strand_id
1 'polypeptide(L)'
;MGDGRIIPQSGKFFASATERTEKWNGIEQEITGRVQQHVAYEVVALVRIYSDYITSAGVEVTLWVQEQDLREEYIAIANSQATDKDWVQLQGEFLLNSSPSRAVIYLEGPPPGTDILINSLFVMHAEKNPTSSRPVSKNVPFGVNIIENSDLDDATAGWFPLGNCALSVQTGSPHVLPPMASDSLGPYKPLSGRYIMVTNRSDSWMGPAQMITEKLQLYLTYQVSAWVRIGAGATEPQILNVALSVDGQWVNGGEVESNDDKWHEIGGSFRIEKQASNVMVYVQGPASGVDLMVAGLHIFPVNRKARFKYLKQQTDKIRKRDIILKFSGSENSNILGNLVKVAQTQNSFPLGSCITRTSMDNEEFLKFFIKNFNWAVFENEMKWSWTEPQEGKFDYREADELVDWCKNHNIEIRGHCIFWEMEYAVQSWVRSLNESGLRTAVQNHLTDLLTRYKGMFKHYDVNNEMLHGSFYKDRLGKDIRANIFKTANQLDPSANLFVNDYHIEDGIDIRSTPEKYIQQILDLQEQGAPVGGIGIQGHIDVPVGSIVSSALNKLGTLGLPIWFTELDVSSANEYIRADDLEVMLREAYAHPAVEGVILWGFWELYMSRKYAHLVNADGKINLAGKRFLALKREWLSHARGTINQQGEFRFRGFQGTYNIEVISSSKIVNRTFIVDKGDLPLILSIAL
;
A
#
# COMPACT_ATOMS: atom_id res chain seq x y z
N MET A 1 29.62 7.28 -34.63
CA MET A 1 28.73 7.76 -35.71
C MET A 1 29.13 7.05 -36.99
N GLY A 2 28.46 5.94 -37.32
CA GLY A 2 28.66 5.19 -38.56
C GLY A 2 27.38 5.27 -39.38
N ASP A 3 27.51 5.65 -40.66
CA ASP A 3 26.63 5.53 -41.83
C ASP A 3 25.08 5.63 -41.74
N GLY A 4 24.46 5.92 -40.60
CA GLY A 4 23.00 6.09 -40.46
C GLY A 4 22.18 4.82 -40.66
N ARG A 5 22.81 3.64 -40.78
CA ARG A 5 22.11 2.37 -40.95
C ARG A 5 21.72 1.77 -39.60
N ILE A 6 20.44 1.44 -39.44
CA ILE A 6 19.95 0.69 -38.29
C ILE A 6 20.39 -0.77 -38.45
N ILE A 7 21.15 -1.28 -37.47
CA ILE A 7 21.64 -2.66 -37.46
C ILE A 7 20.74 -3.48 -36.51
N PRO A 8 20.17 -4.62 -36.97
CA PRO A 8 19.45 -5.52 -36.08
C PRO A 8 20.36 -6.02 -34.94
N GLN A 9 19.84 -6.07 -33.71
CA GLN A 9 20.61 -6.56 -32.55
C GLN A 9 20.99 -8.05 -32.70
N SER A 10 20.10 -8.83 -33.29
CA SER A 10 20.30 -10.24 -33.58
C SER A 10 19.77 -10.60 -34.97
N GLY A 11 20.30 -11.68 -35.56
CA GLY A 11 19.90 -12.13 -36.89
C GLY A 11 20.36 -11.21 -38.02
N LYS A 12 19.64 -11.26 -39.15
CA LYS A 12 19.97 -10.49 -40.37
C LYS A 12 18.99 -9.36 -40.68
N PHE A 13 17.79 -9.41 -40.08
CA PHE A 13 16.68 -8.53 -40.42
C PHE A 13 15.95 -8.09 -39.14
N PHE A 14 15.22 -6.97 -39.24
CA PHE A 14 14.21 -6.53 -38.29
C PHE A 14 12.93 -6.20 -39.07
N ALA A 15 11.78 -6.26 -38.41
CA ALA A 15 10.51 -5.79 -38.97
C ALA A 15 10.32 -4.30 -38.65
N SER A 16 9.62 -3.57 -39.52
CA SER A 16 9.37 -2.14 -39.38
C SER A 16 7.91 -1.83 -39.72
N ALA A 17 7.20 -1.15 -38.83
CA ALA A 17 5.92 -0.51 -39.12
C ALA A 17 6.16 0.98 -39.35
N THR A 18 6.02 1.40 -40.61
CA THR A 18 6.24 2.77 -41.07
C THR A 18 4.94 3.46 -41.45
N GLU A 19 4.97 4.77 -41.73
CA GLU A 19 3.82 5.55 -42.21
C GLU A 19 2.59 5.47 -41.26
N ARG A 20 2.86 5.33 -39.96
CA ARG A 20 1.84 5.16 -38.93
C ARG A 20 1.02 6.44 -38.76
N THR A 21 -0.30 6.35 -38.92
CA THR A 21 -1.23 7.48 -38.80
C THR A 21 -1.85 7.62 -37.41
N GLU A 22 -1.87 6.54 -36.64
CA GLU A 22 -2.43 6.47 -35.29
C GLU A 22 -1.46 5.75 -34.34
N LYS A 23 -1.61 6.00 -33.03
CA LYS A 23 -0.74 5.40 -32.00
C LYS A 23 -0.83 3.87 -31.92
N TRP A 24 -1.96 3.29 -32.30
CA TRP A 24 -2.21 1.85 -32.28
C TRP A 24 -1.78 1.13 -33.56
N ASN A 25 -1.45 1.85 -34.64
CA ASN A 25 -0.91 1.21 -35.84
C ASN A 25 0.42 0.55 -35.47
N GLY A 26 0.60 -0.73 -35.77
CA GLY A 26 1.75 -1.47 -35.28
C GLY A 26 1.94 -2.81 -35.96
N ILE A 27 2.93 -3.57 -35.48
CA ILE A 27 3.14 -4.95 -35.93
C ILE A 27 2.28 -5.86 -35.04
N GLU A 28 1.46 -6.69 -35.66
CA GLU A 28 0.56 -7.63 -34.98
C GLU A 28 0.81 -9.09 -35.40
N GLN A 29 0.51 -10.02 -34.50
CA GLN A 29 0.57 -11.45 -34.73
C GLN A 29 -0.60 -12.14 -34.02
N GLU A 30 -1.43 -12.85 -34.79
CA GLU A 30 -2.48 -13.69 -34.22
C GLU A 30 -1.87 -14.94 -33.56
N ILE A 31 -2.32 -15.23 -32.33
CA ILE A 31 -1.83 -16.32 -31.47
C ILE A 31 -2.93 -17.25 -30.96
N THR A 32 -4.20 -17.08 -31.40
CA THR A 32 -5.38 -17.82 -30.91
C THR A 32 -5.13 -19.32 -30.68
N GLY A 33 -4.61 -20.03 -31.67
CA GLY A 33 -4.34 -21.48 -31.59
C GLY A 33 -3.04 -21.87 -30.87
N ARG A 34 -2.31 -20.91 -30.29
CA ARG A 34 -1.00 -21.10 -29.64
C ARG A 34 -1.04 -20.81 -28.13
N VAL A 35 -2.13 -20.23 -27.65
CA VAL A 35 -2.35 -19.92 -26.24
C VAL A 35 -3.45 -20.79 -25.65
N GLN A 36 -3.39 -21.01 -24.34
CA GLN A 36 -4.36 -21.81 -23.58
C GLN A 36 -4.82 -21.02 -22.36
N GLN A 37 -6.10 -21.18 -22.01
CA GLN A 37 -6.64 -20.61 -20.79
C GLN A 37 -5.90 -21.14 -19.54
N HIS A 38 -5.80 -20.31 -18.51
CA HIS A 38 -5.16 -20.61 -17.22
C HIS A 38 -3.67 -20.98 -17.30
N VAL A 39 -3.01 -20.66 -18.41
CA VAL A 39 -1.57 -20.79 -18.57
C VAL A 39 -0.98 -19.38 -18.67
N ALA A 40 0.01 -19.10 -17.82
CA ALA A 40 0.75 -17.86 -17.88
C ALA A 40 1.76 -17.91 -19.03
N TYR A 41 1.82 -16.83 -19.80
CA TYR A 41 2.74 -16.64 -20.90
C TYR A 41 3.60 -15.42 -20.63
N GLU A 42 4.88 -15.50 -21.02
CA GLU A 42 5.79 -14.38 -21.04
C GLU A 42 5.97 -13.89 -22.48
N VAL A 43 5.95 -12.57 -22.65
CA VAL A 43 6.25 -11.90 -23.91
C VAL A 43 7.55 -11.11 -23.75
N VAL A 44 8.48 -11.34 -24.67
CA VAL A 44 9.74 -10.60 -24.76
C VAL A 44 9.87 -10.03 -26.17
N ALA A 45 9.94 -8.70 -26.28
CA ALA A 45 10.15 -8.02 -27.55
C ALA A 45 11.39 -7.12 -27.49
N LEU A 46 12.22 -7.14 -28.53
CA LEU A 46 13.32 -6.18 -28.70
C LEU A 46 12.91 -5.13 -29.72
N VAL A 47 12.74 -3.90 -29.26
CA VAL A 47 12.18 -2.80 -30.06
C VAL A 47 13.12 -1.61 -30.15
N ARG A 48 12.95 -0.84 -31.21
CA ARG A 48 13.58 0.46 -31.41
C ARG A 48 12.57 1.35 -32.12
N ILE A 49 12.66 2.66 -31.97
CA ILE A 49 11.87 3.59 -32.77
C ILE A 49 12.73 4.27 -33.83
N TYR A 50 12.09 4.83 -34.85
CA TYR A 50 12.77 5.73 -35.78
C TYR A 50 11.86 6.91 -36.14
N SER A 51 12.41 8.11 -36.07
CA SER A 51 11.76 9.35 -36.48
C SER A 51 12.82 10.42 -36.70
N ASP A 52 12.55 11.36 -37.61
CA ASP A 52 13.44 12.51 -37.84
C ASP A 52 13.39 13.52 -36.68
N TYR A 53 12.37 13.47 -35.82
CA TYR A 53 12.10 14.48 -34.78
C TYR A 53 11.96 13.91 -33.36
N ILE A 54 11.63 12.63 -33.23
CA ILE A 54 11.38 11.97 -31.95
C ILE A 54 12.52 10.99 -31.65
N THR A 55 13.26 11.26 -30.58
CA THR A 55 14.42 10.43 -30.16
C THR A 55 14.08 9.43 -29.06
N SER A 56 12.92 9.59 -28.41
CA SER A 56 12.41 8.68 -27.40
C SER A 56 10.88 8.70 -27.39
N ALA A 57 10.26 7.54 -27.29
CA ALA A 57 8.82 7.41 -27.10
C ALA A 57 8.48 6.08 -26.41
N GLY A 58 7.35 6.05 -25.71
CA GLY A 58 6.83 4.80 -25.13
C GLY A 58 6.40 3.85 -26.24
N VAL A 59 6.87 2.60 -26.16
CA VAL A 59 6.37 1.46 -26.94
C VAL A 59 5.73 0.49 -25.96
N GLU A 60 4.58 -0.04 -26.33
CA GLU A 60 3.79 -0.97 -25.54
C GLU A 60 3.55 -2.27 -26.31
N VAL A 61 3.57 -3.39 -25.60
CA VAL A 61 3.08 -4.68 -26.07
C VAL A 61 1.67 -4.85 -25.51
N THR A 62 0.69 -5.02 -26.38
CA THR A 62 -0.71 -5.20 -26.01
C THR A 62 -1.22 -6.53 -26.55
N LEU A 63 -2.01 -7.22 -25.72
CA LEU A 63 -2.80 -8.38 -26.12
C LEU A 63 -4.23 -7.95 -26.31
N TRP A 64 -4.70 -7.99 -27.56
CA TRP A 64 -6.10 -7.89 -27.89
C TRP A 64 -6.75 -9.27 -27.87
N VAL A 65 -7.86 -9.36 -27.16
CA VAL A 65 -8.63 -10.59 -27.00
C VAL A 65 -10.06 -10.32 -27.44
N GLN A 66 -10.60 -11.17 -28.30
CA GLN A 66 -12.02 -11.20 -28.60
C GLN A 66 -12.62 -12.46 -27.98
N GLU A 67 -13.61 -12.27 -27.13
CA GLU A 67 -14.33 -13.34 -26.46
C GLU A 67 -15.35 -14.01 -27.40
N GLN A 68 -15.96 -15.10 -26.93
CA GLN A 68 -16.98 -15.84 -27.69
C GLN A 68 -18.27 -15.02 -27.90
N ASP A 69 -18.54 -14.08 -27.01
CA ASP A 69 -19.68 -13.15 -27.07
C ASP A 69 -19.37 -11.87 -27.88
N LEU A 70 -18.23 -11.86 -28.59
CA LEU A 70 -17.71 -10.74 -29.40
C LEU A 70 -17.23 -9.53 -28.57
N ARG A 71 -17.18 -9.64 -27.25
CA ARG A 71 -16.55 -8.61 -26.41
C ARG A 71 -15.06 -8.54 -26.72
N GLU A 72 -14.52 -7.34 -26.74
CA GLU A 72 -13.10 -7.08 -26.96
C GLU A 72 -12.44 -6.59 -25.69
N GLU A 73 -11.24 -7.09 -25.40
CA GLU A 73 -10.39 -6.68 -24.31
C GLU A 73 -9.00 -6.32 -24.82
N TYR A 74 -8.38 -5.32 -24.19
CA TYR A 74 -7.05 -4.83 -24.51
C TYR A 74 -6.21 -4.90 -23.23
N ILE A 75 -5.26 -5.83 -23.20
CA ILE A 75 -4.44 -6.13 -22.03
C ILE A 75 -3.04 -5.61 -22.30
N ALA A 76 -2.65 -4.53 -21.63
CA ALA A 76 -1.27 -4.03 -21.66
C ALA A 76 -0.35 -5.03 -20.96
N ILE A 77 0.63 -5.56 -21.69
CA ILE A 77 1.57 -6.58 -21.17
C ILE A 77 2.85 -5.92 -20.65
N ALA A 78 3.43 -5.02 -21.42
CA ALA A 78 4.68 -4.36 -21.08
C ALA A 78 4.80 -3.02 -21.81
N ASN A 79 5.36 -2.01 -21.14
CA ASN A 79 5.67 -0.71 -21.72
C ASN A 79 7.10 -0.32 -21.36
N SER A 80 7.80 0.30 -22.30
CA SER A 80 9.15 0.84 -22.10
C SER A 80 9.41 2.04 -22.99
N GLN A 81 10.27 2.95 -22.55
CA GLN A 81 10.75 4.05 -23.39
C GLN A 81 11.76 3.50 -24.40
N ALA A 82 11.34 3.37 -25.65
CA ALA A 82 12.22 3.02 -26.75
C ALA A 82 12.91 4.27 -27.31
N THR A 83 14.14 4.11 -27.80
CA THR A 83 14.93 5.22 -28.35
C THR A 83 15.21 5.02 -29.83
N ASP A 84 15.65 6.09 -30.48
CA ASP A 84 16.12 6.06 -31.86
C ASP A 84 17.55 5.52 -32.01
N LYS A 85 18.23 5.16 -30.92
CA LYS A 85 19.65 4.74 -30.90
C LYS A 85 19.84 3.27 -30.58
N ASP A 86 19.23 2.82 -29.49
CA ASP A 86 19.46 1.51 -28.90
C ASP A 86 18.20 0.64 -28.96
N TRP A 87 18.41 -0.66 -29.11
CA TRP A 87 17.35 -1.65 -28.96
C TRP A 87 17.00 -1.81 -27.48
N VAL A 88 15.71 -1.74 -27.18
CA VAL A 88 15.15 -1.80 -25.83
C VAL A 88 14.31 -3.05 -25.70
N GLN A 89 14.48 -3.78 -24.59
CA GLN A 89 13.67 -4.95 -24.30
C GLN A 89 12.37 -4.53 -23.60
N LEU A 90 11.25 -4.99 -24.16
CA LEU A 90 9.94 -5.05 -23.52
C LEU A 90 9.74 -6.46 -23.00
N GLN A 91 9.31 -6.60 -21.75
CA GLN A 91 9.07 -7.89 -21.12
C GLN A 91 7.89 -7.81 -20.17
N GLY A 92 6.94 -8.73 -20.31
CA GLY A 92 5.77 -8.82 -19.45
C GLY A 92 5.08 -10.18 -19.55
N GLU A 93 4.09 -10.38 -18.71
CA GLU A 93 3.36 -11.64 -18.62
C GLU A 93 1.87 -11.42 -18.82
N PHE A 94 1.18 -12.43 -19.38
CA PHE A 94 -0.27 -12.44 -19.48
C PHE A 94 -0.84 -13.83 -19.22
N LEU A 95 -2.13 -13.88 -18.91
CA LEU A 95 -2.91 -15.11 -18.79
C LEU A 95 -4.31 -14.86 -19.34
N LEU A 96 -4.88 -15.86 -20.00
CA LEU A 96 -6.26 -15.84 -20.47
C LEU A 96 -7.16 -16.61 -19.50
N ASN A 97 -8.25 -16.01 -19.04
CA ASN A 97 -9.22 -16.65 -18.15
C ASN A 97 -10.18 -17.59 -18.90
N SER A 98 -10.47 -17.25 -20.15
CA SER A 98 -11.40 -17.94 -21.04
C SER A 98 -10.66 -18.46 -22.27
N SER A 99 -11.39 -19.17 -23.13
CA SER A 99 -10.93 -19.56 -24.47
C SER A 99 -11.46 -18.54 -25.49
N PRO A 100 -10.66 -17.53 -25.87
CA PRO A 100 -11.15 -16.47 -26.74
C PRO A 100 -11.45 -17.00 -28.14
N SER A 101 -12.34 -16.32 -28.84
CA SER A 101 -12.57 -16.56 -30.27
C SER A 101 -11.37 -16.09 -31.11
N ARG A 102 -10.67 -15.04 -30.65
CA ARG A 102 -9.45 -14.53 -31.27
C ARG A 102 -8.51 -13.89 -30.26
N ALA A 103 -7.20 -14.10 -30.42
CA ALA A 103 -6.18 -13.45 -29.60
C ALA A 103 -5.03 -12.96 -30.49
N VAL A 104 -4.66 -11.67 -30.35
CA VAL A 104 -3.64 -11.00 -31.15
C VAL A 104 -2.70 -10.24 -30.23
N ILE A 105 -1.39 -10.50 -30.34
CA ILE A 105 -0.37 -9.63 -29.74
C ILE A 105 0.04 -8.59 -30.77
N TYR A 106 0.10 -7.34 -30.37
CA TYR A 106 0.58 -6.27 -31.22
C TYR A 106 1.39 -5.23 -30.43
N LEU A 107 2.21 -4.45 -31.14
CA LEU A 107 3.04 -3.40 -30.54
C LEU A 107 2.59 -2.02 -30.96
N GLU A 108 2.40 -1.13 -30.00
CA GLU A 108 1.86 0.22 -30.21
C GLU A 108 2.59 1.29 -29.37
N GLY A 109 2.10 2.53 -29.36
CA GLY A 109 2.49 3.53 -28.37
C GLY A 109 3.06 4.84 -28.94
N PRO A 110 4.15 4.83 -29.75
CA PRO A 110 4.79 6.06 -30.17
C PRO A 110 3.82 6.93 -30.98
N PRO A 111 3.97 8.27 -30.93
CA PRO A 111 3.12 9.17 -31.69
C PRO A 111 3.05 8.82 -33.18
N PRO A 112 1.93 9.16 -33.86
CA PRO A 112 1.84 9.06 -35.32
C PRO A 112 3.06 9.67 -36.02
N GLY A 113 3.53 9.02 -37.08
CA GLY A 113 4.75 9.40 -37.81
C GLY A 113 6.07 8.95 -37.17
N THR A 114 6.03 8.18 -36.06
CA THR A 114 7.21 7.51 -35.49
C THR A 114 7.15 6.03 -35.81
N ASP A 115 8.16 5.49 -36.48
CA ASP A 115 8.21 4.08 -36.87
C ASP A 115 8.49 3.18 -35.65
N ILE A 116 7.90 1.98 -35.66
CA ILE A 116 8.22 0.92 -34.67
C ILE A 116 9.05 -0.15 -35.37
N LEU A 117 10.23 -0.44 -34.83
CA LEU A 117 11.14 -1.47 -35.31
C LEU A 117 11.18 -2.62 -34.31
N ILE A 118 11.14 -3.86 -34.80
CA ILE A 118 11.16 -5.07 -33.96
C ILE A 118 12.26 -6.00 -34.46
N ASN A 119 13.24 -6.29 -33.61
CA ASN A 119 14.27 -7.27 -33.91
C ASN A 119 13.81 -8.70 -33.62
N SER A 120 13.09 -8.91 -32.51
CA SER A 120 12.54 -10.21 -32.12
C SER A 120 11.29 -10.04 -31.25
N LEU A 121 10.34 -10.97 -31.37
CA LEU A 121 9.17 -11.12 -30.50
C LEU A 121 9.04 -12.59 -30.12
N PHE A 122 9.09 -12.89 -28.82
CA PHE A 122 8.90 -14.22 -28.28
C PHE A 122 7.64 -14.25 -27.42
N VAL A 123 6.84 -15.30 -27.58
CA VAL A 123 5.72 -15.63 -26.71
C VAL A 123 5.96 -17.05 -26.24
N MET A 124 6.22 -17.23 -24.95
CA MET A 124 6.59 -18.51 -24.36
C MET A 124 5.82 -18.75 -23.07
N HIS A 125 5.80 -19.99 -22.57
CA HIS A 125 5.26 -20.24 -21.24
C HIS A 125 6.09 -19.48 -20.20
N ALA A 126 5.43 -18.73 -19.34
CA ALA A 126 6.11 -18.04 -18.25
C ALA A 126 6.75 -19.09 -17.32
N GLU A 127 8.02 -18.90 -16.98
CA GLU A 127 8.68 -19.77 -16.02
C GLU A 127 8.03 -19.61 -14.64
N LYS A 128 7.66 -20.73 -14.00
CA LYS A 128 7.24 -20.64 -12.60
C LYS A 128 8.45 -20.26 -11.75
N ASN A 129 8.35 -19.10 -11.10
CA ASN A 129 9.33 -18.66 -10.12
C ASN A 129 9.66 -19.82 -9.16
N PRO A 130 10.95 -20.12 -8.93
CA PRO A 130 11.35 -21.16 -7.98
C PRO A 130 10.71 -20.89 -6.62
N THR A 131 10.19 -21.93 -5.97
CA THR A 131 9.66 -21.81 -4.61
C THR A 131 10.74 -21.23 -3.70
N SER A 132 10.47 -20.08 -3.08
CA SER A 132 11.42 -19.45 -2.18
C SER A 132 11.68 -20.37 -0.98
N SER A 133 12.91 -20.40 -0.48
CA SER A 133 13.20 -21.04 0.80
C SER A 133 12.82 -20.11 1.95
N ARG A 134 12.29 -20.68 3.04
CA ARG A 134 12.07 -19.93 4.29
C ARG A 134 13.42 -19.38 4.79
N PRO A 135 13.54 -18.06 5.02
CA PRO A 135 14.73 -17.51 5.65
C PRO A 135 14.97 -18.13 7.02
N VAL A 136 16.21 -18.56 7.29
CA VAL A 136 16.63 -19.13 8.57
C VAL A 136 17.50 -18.12 9.31
N SER A 137 16.95 -17.47 10.32
CA SER A 137 17.71 -16.60 11.22
C SER A 137 18.10 -17.37 12.48
N LYS A 138 19.39 -17.38 12.84
CA LYS A 138 19.90 -18.07 14.03
C LYS A 138 20.34 -17.04 15.07
N ASN A 139 20.02 -17.29 16.34
CA ASN A 139 20.45 -16.50 17.50
C ASN A 139 20.28 -14.99 17.31
N VAL A 140 19.10 -14.56 16.81
CA VAL A 140 18.82 -13.15 16.53
C VAL A 140 18.81 -12.35 17.84
N PRO A 141 19.71 -11.35 18.01
CA PRO A 141 19.79 -10.55 19.22
C PRO A 141 18.74 -9.42 19.18
N PHE A 142 17.47 -9.79 19.33
CA PHE A 142 16.38 -8.81 19.35
C PHE A 142 16.59 -7.73 20.41
N GLY A 143 16.39 -6.48 20.01
CA GLY A 143 16.55 -5.31 20.89
C GLY A 143 18.00 -4.93 21.22
N VAL A 144 18.97 -5.57 20.59
CA VAL A 144 20.39 -5.18 20.71
C VAL A 144 20.73 -4.21 19.59
N ASN A 145 21.27 -3.04 19.96
CA ASN A 145 21.78 -2.06 19.01
C ASN A 145 23.04 -2.60 18.31
N ILE A 146 23.07 -2.56 16.98
CA ILE A 146 24.25 -2.96 16.19
C ILE A 146 25.25 -1.82 16.01
N ILE A 147 24.86 -0.58 16.32
CA ILE A 147 25.76 0.58 16.28
C ILE A 147 26.71 0.53 17.47
N GLU A 148 28.00 0.64 17.21
CA GLU A 148 29.02 0.70 18.25
C GLU A 148 29.10 2.09 18.85
N ASN A 149 29.43 2.17 20.14
CA ASN A 149 29.64 3.43 20.86
C ASN A 149 28.48 4.43 20.62
N SER A 150 27.24 3.97 20.60
CA SER A 150 26.05 4.81 20.36
C SER A 150 25.80 5.81 21.51
N ASP A 151 26.30 5.50 22.71
CA ASP A 151 26.26 6.38 23.89
C ASP A 151 27.45 7.37 23.94
N LEU A 152 28.43 7.25 23.05
CA LEU A 152 29.59 8.15 22.96
C LEU A 152 30.38 8.25 24.27
N ASP A 153 30.58 7.13 24.96
CA ASP A 153 31.40 7.05 26.18
C ASP A 153 32.90 7.11 25.85
N ASP A 154 33.29 6.69 24.64
CA ASP A 154 34.68 6.67 24.17
C ASP A 154 34.86 7.61 22.96
N ALA A 155 34.51 8.89 23.15
CA ALA A 155 34.54 9.92 22.11
C ALA A 155 33.88 9.42 20.79
N THR A 156 34.59 9.50 19.66
CA THR A 156 34.12 9.02 18.35
C THR A 156 34.65 7.62 17.99
N ALA A 157 35.11 6.80 18.96
CA ALA A 157 35.58 5.45 18.67
C ALA A 157 34.51 4.64 17.92
N GLY A 158 34.91 3.92 16.87
CA GLY A 158 34.02 3.19 15.96
C GLY A 158 33.37 4.04 14.85
N TRP A 159 33.41 5.37 14.96
CA TRP A 159 32.89 6.29 13.95
C TRP A 159 34.02 6.88 13.08
N PHE A 160 33.74 7.07 11.80
CA PHE A 160 34.63 7.82 10.90
C PHE A 160 33.86 8.89 10.12
N PRO A 161 34.51 10.00 9.75
CA PRO A 161 33.91 11.00 8.87
C PRO A 161 33.79 10.43 7.46
N LEU A 162 32.58 10.43 6.92
CA LEU A 162 32.34 10.20 5.50
C LEU A 162 32.54 11.53 4.77
N GLY A 163 33.63 11.62 4.01
CA GLY A 163 34.07 12.87 3.36
C GLY A 163 34.92 13.75 4.27
N ASN A 164 35.25 14.96 3.79
CA ASN A 164 36.13 15.89 4.49
C ASN A 164 35.38 16.72 5.54
N CYS A 165 34.75 16.08 6.52
CA CYS A 165 34.11 16.73 7.67
C CYS A 165 34.83 16.39 8.98
N ALA A 166 34.57 17.17 10.04
CA ALA A 166 35.13 16.93 11.37
C ALA A 166 34.06 16.38 12.33
N LEU A 167 34.40 15.34 13.09
CA LEU A 167 33.55 14.77 14.13
C LEU A 167 34.09 15.13 15.52
N SER A 168 33.22 15.58 16.41
CA SER A 168 33.54 15.82 17.82
C SER A 168 32.37 15.42 18.72
N VAL A 169 32.63 15.08 19.98
CA VAL A 169 31.57 14.75 20.94
C VAL A 169 31.26 15.94 21.82
N GLN A 170 29.97 16.28 21.95
CA GLN A 170 29.46 17.32 22.83
C GLN A 170 28.30 16.81 23.68
N THR A 171 27.81 17.63 24.61
CA THR A 171 26.70 17.31 25.53
C THR A 171 25.49 18.20 25.27
N GLY A 172 24.29 17.72 25.61
CA GLY A 172 23.02 18.47 25.46
C GLY A 172 22.00 17.79 24.55
N SER A 173 22.16 16.50 24.29
CA SER A 173 21.15 15.69 23.60
C SER A 173 20.11 15.13 24.59
N PRO A 174 18.95 14.64 24.11
CA PRO A 174 17.96 14.00 24.96
C PRO A 174 18.53 12.77 25.69
N HIS A 175 18.12 12.58 26.94
CA HIS A 175 18.43 11.38 27.73
C HIS A 175 17.45 10.22 27.50
N VAL A 176 16.46 10.40 26.62
CA VAL A 176 15.43 9.41 26.30
C VAL A 176 15.65 8.88 24.90
N LEU A 177 15.30 7.61 24.66
CA LEU A 177 15.23 7.09 23.29
C LEU A 177 14.18 7.86 22.48
N PRO A 178 14.33 7.94 21.16
CA PRO A 178 13.24 8.38 20.32
C PRO A 178 12.00 7.47 20.52
N PRO A 179 10.78 8.05 20.57
CA PRO A 179 9.55 7.33 20.87
C PRO A 179 9.35 6.04 20.07
N MET A 180 9.63 6.03 18.77
CA MET A 180 9.44 4.86 17.91
C MET A 180 10.36 3.69 18.30
N ALA A 181 11.57 3.97 18.79
CA ALA A 181 12.47 2.94 19.33
C ALA A 181 12.03 2.48 20.72
N SER A 182 11.57 3.40 21.57
CA SER A 182 11.05 3.07 22.90
C SER A 182 9.91 2.06 22.84
N ASP A 183 8.99 2.19 21.89
CA ASP A 183 7.87 1.26 21.71
C ASP A 183 8.30 -0.15 21.27
N SER A 184 9.43 -0.26 20.57
CA SER A 184 10.00 -1.55 20.14
C SER A 184 10.86 -2.21 21.23
N LEU A 185 11.66 -1.41 21.94
CA LEU A 185 12.65 -1.89 22.91
C LEU A 185 12.07 -2.05 24.32
N GLY A 186 10.98 -1.34 24.63
CA GLY A 186 10.43 -1.26 25.98
C GLY A 186 11.34 -0.46 26.92
N PRO A 187 11.31 -0.73 28.24
CA PRO A 187 12.17 -0.05 29.20
C PRO A 187 13.65 -0.16 28.81
N TYR A 188 14.28 0.99 28.58
CA TYR A 188 15.67 1.09 28.17
C TYR A 188 16.44 2.02 29.11
N LYS A 189 17.76 1.81 29.22
CA LYS A 189 18.62 2.69 30.01
C LYS A 189 18.59 4.12 29.45
N PRO A 190 18.67 5.18 30.26
CA PRO A 190 18.79 6.54 29.75
C PRO A 190 19.99 6.70 28.81
N LEU A 191 19.82 7.48 27.75
CA LEU A 191 20.93 7.86 26.88
C LEU A 191 21.92 8.75 27.63
N SER A 192 23.17 8.82 27.15
CA SER A 192 24.26 9.55 27.81
C SER A 192 24.07 11.08 27.85
N GLY A 193 23.18 11.64 27.03
CA GLY A 193 23.06 13.08 26.80
C GLY A 193 24.19 13.67 25.96
N ARG A 194 25.02 12.81 25.35
CA ARG A 194 26.07 13.20 24.39
C ARG A 194 25.60 13.08 22.94
N TYR A 195 26.25 13.81 22.05
CA TYR A 195 26.01 13.76 20.61
C TYR A 195 27.30 13.94 19.80
N ILE A 196 27.31 13.41 18.58
CA ILE A 196 28.32 13.71 17.57
C ILE A 196 27.95 15.03 16.92
N MET A 197 28.82 16.02 17.05
CA MET A 197 28.80 17.27 16.30
C MET A 197 29.65 17.11 15.05
N VAL A 198 29.06 17.44 13.89
CA VAL A 198 29.68 17.32 12.57
C VAL A 198 29.79 18.71 11.97
N THR A 199 31.02 19.15 11.74
CA THR A 199 31.32 20.49 11.21
C THR A 199 32.16 20.40 9.93
N ASN A 200 32.40 21.53 9.28
CA ASN A 200 33.19 21.64 8.05
C ASN A 200 32.66 20.78 6.90
N ARG A 201 31.34 20.57 6.84
CA ARG A 201 30.70 19.80 5.79
C ARG A 201 30.67 20.61 4.50
N SER A 202 31.33 20.14 3.45
CA SER A 202 31.29 20.78 2.12
C SER A 202 30.21 20.22 1.20
N ASP A 203 29.53 19.15 1.61
CA ASP A 203 28.43 18.52 0.88
C ASP A 203 27.39 17.90 1.83
N SER A 204 26.18 17.70 1.31
CA SER A 204 25.04 17.16 2.09
C SER A 204 25.21 15.69 2.50
N TRP A 205 25.95 14.88 1.73
CA TRP A 205 26.19 13.47 2.04
C TRP A 205 27.25 13.25 3.14
N MET A 206 27.98 14.30 3.54
CA MET A 206 29.05 14.20 4.53
C MET A 206 28.51 14.07 5.94
N GLY A 207 29.05 13.16 6.74
CA GLY A 207 28.63 12.96 8.12
C GLY A 207 29.27 11.76 8.82
N PRO A 208 28.79 11.36 10.01
CA PRO A 208 29.35 10.25 10.76
C PRO A 208 28.90 8.93 10.16
N ALA A 209 29.83 7.98 10.03
CA ALA A 209 29.58 6.68 9.43
C ALA A 209 30.17 5.52 10.24
N GLN A 210 29.59 4.33 10.08
CA GLN A 210 30.12 3.05 10.55
C GLN A 210 29.92 1.94 9.52
N MET A 211 30.85 0.99 9.46
CA MET A 211 30.65 -0.26 8.74
C MET A 211 29.82 -1.22 9.60
N ILE A 212 28.76 -1.78 9.01
CA ILE A 212 27.84 -2.70 9.70
C ILE A 212 27.68 -4.05 8.99
N THR A 213 28.44 -4.31 7.91
CA THR A 213 28.38 -5.53 7.09
C THR A 213 28.26 -6.82 7.91
N GLU A 214 29.15 -7.01 8.87
CA GLU A 214 29.26 -8.25 9.66
C GLU A 214 28.18 -8.39 10.75
N LYS A 215 27.39 -7.33 10.97
CA LYS A 215 26.35 -7.26 12.02
C LYS A 215 24.96 -7.56 11.49
N LEU A 216 24.81 -7.67 10.17
CA LEU A 216 23.55 -7.86 9.48
C LEU A 216 23.30 -9.34 9.20
N GLN A 217 22.04 -9.76 9.34
CA GLN A 217 21.58 -11.06 8.84
C GLN A 217 20.58 -10.84 7.71
N LEU A 218 20.65 -11.69 6.70
CA LEU A 218 19.72 -11.64 5.56
C LEU A 218 18.27 -11.81 6.02
N TYR A 219 17.39 -11.08 5.35
CA TYR A 219 15.94 -11.09 5.51
C TYR A 219 15.42 -10.64 6.88
N LEU A 220 16.29 -10.19 7.80
CA LEU A 220 15.84 -9.53 9.02
C LEU A 220 15.50 -8.07 8.75
N THR A 221 14.34 -7.64 9.23
CA THR A 221 13.98 -6.23 9.29
C THR A 221 14.70 -5.56 10.44
N TYR A 222 15.44 -4.50 10.14
CA TYR A 222 16.08 -3.63 11.10
C TYR A 222 15.30 -2.33 11.20
N GLN A 223 14.99 -1.92 12.42
CA GLN A 223 14.48 -0.58 12.70
C GLN A 223 15.65 0.37 12.89
N VAL A 224 15.51 1.56 12.33
CA VAL A 224 16.44 2.68 12.49
C VAL A 224 15.78 3.74 13.35
N SER A 225 16.54 4.30 14.29
CA SER A 225 16.08 5.38 15.13
C SER A 225 17.23 6.29 15.56
N ALA A 226 17.05 7.61 15.50
CA ALA A 226 18.04 8.57 15.96
C ALA A 226 17.39 9.86 16.43
N TRP A 227 18.10 10.60 17.29
CA TRP A 227 17.88 12.03 17.48
C TRP A 227 18.83 12.79 16.57
N VAL A 228 18.30 13.75 15.83
CA VAL A 228 19.09 14.67 14.99
C VAL A 228 18.73 16.12 15.24
N ARG A 229 19.68 17.02 15.02
CA ARG A 229 19.49 18.47 15.14
C ARG A 229 20.40 19.17 14.15
N ILE A 230 19.97 20.33 13.66
CA ILE A 230 20.78 21.20 12.79
C ILE A 230 21.43 22.32 13.60
N GLY A 231 22.60 22.77 13.14
CA GLY A 231 23.27 23.95 13.66
C GLY A 231 22.49 25.24 13.39
N ALA A 232 22.76 26.27 14.19
CA ALA A 232 22.16 27.60 14.02
C ALA A 232 22.59 28.22 12.68
N GLY A 233 21.65 28.88 11.98
CA GLY A 233 21.94 29.63 10.75
C GLY A 233 21.28 29.09 9.47
N ALA A 234 20.61 27.94 9.52
CA ALA A 234 19.75 27.51 8.42
C ALA A 234 18.49 28.39 8.34
N THR A 235 18.20 28.93 7.16
CA THR A 235 17.00 29.75 6.90
C THR A 235 15.88 28.98 6.21
N GLU A 236 16.21 27.84 5.59
CA GLU A 236 15.29 26.99 4.86
C GLU A 236 15.14 25.63 5.57
N PRO A 237 14.03 24.89 5.35
CA PRO A 237 13.89 23.53 5.82
C PRO A 237 15.07 22.64 5.40
N GLN A 238 15.60 21.88 6.35
CA GLN A 238 16.75 21.00 6.16
C GLN A 238 16.32 19.54 6.26
N ILE A 239 16.82 18.71 5.34
CA ILE A 239 16.56 17.28 5.35
C ILE A 239 17.72 16.58 6.04
N LEU A 240 17.41 15.75 7.03
CA LEU A 240 18.36 14.90 7.73
C LEU A 240 17.96 13.44 7.52
N ASN A 241 18.94 12.58 7.30
CA ASN A 241 18.67 11.21 6.89
C ASN A 241 19.70 10.24 7.47
N VAL A 242 19.22 9.11 7.96
CA VAL A 242 20.07 7.94 8.18
C VAL A 242 20.03 7.11 6.91
N ALA A 243 21.16 7.03 6.21
CA ALA A 243 21.31 6.31 4.96
C ALA A 243 22.16 5.07 5.14
N LEU A 244 21.98 4.11 4.22
CA LEU A 244 22.89 3.01 4.03
C LEU A 244 23.51 3.06 2.64
N SER A 245 24.78 2.69 2.54
CA SER A 245 25.44 2.32 1.29
C SER A 245 25.61 0.81 1.28
N VAL A 246 24.89 0.13 0.38
CA VAL A 246 24.91 -1.32 0.19
C VAL A 246 25.61 -1.61 -1.14
N ASP A 247 26.86 -2.05 -1.09
CA ASP A 247 27.72 -2.24 -2.28
C ASP A 247 27.72 -1.01 -3.22
N GLY A 248 27.75 0.19 -2.62
CA GLY A 248 27.73 1.47 -3.33
C GLY A 248 26.34 1.99 -3.72
N GLN A 249 25.28 1.21 -3.51
CA GLN A 249 23.90 1.63 -3.74
C GLN A 249 23.32 2.31 -2.50
N TRP A 250 22.64 3.43 -2.71
CA TRP A 250 21.97 4.16 -1.63
C TRP A 250 20.67 3.46 -1.23
N VAL A 251 20.46 3.31 0.08
CA VAL A 251 19.22 2.77 0.66
C VAL A 251 18.77 3.72 1.78
N ASN A 252 17.50 4.14 1.72
CA ASN A 252 16.93 4.97 2.76
C ASN A 252 16.77 4.17 4.07
N GLY A 253 17.30 4.67 5.18
CA GLY A 253 17.08 4.13 6.51
C GLY A 253 16.03 4.92 7.32
N GLY A 254 15.59 6.08 6.85
CA GLY A 254 14.65 6.98 7.52
C GLY A 254 15.11 8.43 7.45
N GLU A 255 14.17 9.35 7.33
CA GLU A 255 14.46 10.78 7.12
C GLU A 255 13.49 11.69 7.87
N VAL A 256 13.94 12.92 8.12
CA VAL A 256 13.13 13.95 8.75
C VAL A 256 13.50 15.32 8.18
N GLU A 257 12.51 16.19 8.09
CA GLU A 257 12.69 17.61 7.78
C GLU A 257 12.72 18.42 9.08
N SER A 258 13.71 19.29 9.23
CA SER A 258 13.89 20.19 10.38
C SER A 258 14.00 21.63 9.91
N ASN A 259 13.22 22.52 10.52
CA ASN A 259 13.25 23.96 10.26
C ASN A 259 13.61 24.81 11.49
N ASP A 260 13.93 24.15 12.60
CA ASP A 260 14.32 24.78 13.85
C ASP A 260 15.59 24.13 14.43
N ASP A 261 16.05 24.66 15.55
CA ASP A 261 17.21 24.15 16.26
C ASP A 261 16.82 23.15 17.36
N LYS A 262 15.71 22.41 17.23
CA LYS A 262 15.34 21.36 18.19
C LYS A 262 15.85 20.00 17.76
N TRP A 263 15.76 19.05 18.70
CA TRP A 263 16.01 17.64 18.41
C TRP A 263 14.77 17.02 17.76
N HIS A 264 14.96 16.41 16.60
CA HIS A 264 13.95 15.70 15.83
C HIS A 264 14.26 14.21 15.82
N GLU A 265 13.21 13.40 15.85
CA GLU A 265 13.31 11.95 15.72
C GLU A 265 13.43 11.59 14.23
N ILE A 266 14.41 10.77 13.88
CA ILE A 266 14.38 9.95 12.67
C ILE A 266 13.90 8.56 13.06
N GLY A 267 12.92 8.06 12.33
CA GLY A 267 12.46 6.67 12.41
C GLY A 267 12.31 6.09 11.02
N GLY A 268 12.80 4.88 10.81
CA GLY A 268 12.66 4.19 9.54
C GLY A 268 13.09 2.74 9.65
N SER A 269 13.25 2.07 8.52
CA SER A 269 13.65 0.66 8.52
C SER A 269 14.27 0.23 7.22
N PHE A 270 14.99 -0.88 7.25
CA PHE A 270 15.54 -1.51 6.06
C PHE A 270 15.64 -3.03 6.25
N ARG A 271 15.87 -3.73 5.13
CA ARG A 271 16.14 -5.17 5.08
C ARG A 271 17.15 -5.46 3.99
N ILE A 272 18.12 -6.32 4.28
CA ILE A 272 19.09 -6.82 3.29
C ILE A 272 18.66 -8.22 2.87
N GLU A 273 18.31 -8.41 1.60
CA GLU A 273 17.78 -9.68 1.09
C GLU A 273 18.77 -10.48 0.23
N LYS A 274 19.89 -9.85 -0.12
CA LYS A 274 21.01 -10.46 -0.85
C LYS A 274 22.29 -10.20 -0.09
N GLN A 275 23.20 -11.17 -0.11
CA GLN A 275 24.50 -11.02 0.56
C GLN A 275 25.24 -9.82 -0.04
N ALA A 276 25.41 -8.79 0.76
CA ALA A 276 26.22 -7.62 0.42
C ALA A 276 27.68 -7.85 0.84
N SER A 277 28.61 -7.27 0.08
CA SER A 277 30.03 -7.30 0.42
C SER A 277 30.41 -6.17 1.37
N ASN A 278 29.77 -5.01 1.22
CA ASN A 278 29.98 -3.82 2.02
C ASN A 278 28.63 -3.17 2.36
N VAL A 279 28.37 -3.01 3.66
CA VAL A 279 27.27 -2.19 4.15
C VAL A 279 27.80 -1.17 5.14
N MET A 280 27.63 0.10 4.79
CA MET A 280 27.94 1.25 5.62
C MET A 280 26.63 1.94 6.00
N VAL A 281 26.48 2.31 7.26
CA VAL A 281 25.46 3.26 7.70
C VAL A 281 26.13 4.62 7.90
N TYR A 282 25.43 5.69 7.55
CA TYR A 282 25.89 7.04 7.77
C TYR A 282 24.71 7.99 7.96
N VAL A 283 24.96 9.09 8.68
CA VAL A 283 23.96 10.16 8.82
C VAL A 283 24.36 11.31 7.92
N GLN A 284 23.44 11.74 7.07
CA GLN A 284 23.62 12.79 6.09
C GLN A 284 22.55 13.89 6.25
N GLY A 285 22.69 14.94 5.45
CA GLY A 285 22.02 16.20 5.72
C GLY A 285 22.65 16.93 6.91
N PRO A 286 22.33 18.20 7.19
CA PRO A 286 21.59 19.17 6.38
C PRO A 286 22.38 19.62 5.12
N ALA A 287 22.01 20.74 4.51
CA ALA A 287 22.77 21.35 3.40
C ALA A 287 24.25 21.60 3.74
N SER A 288 25.08 21.77 2.71
CA SER A 288 26.50 22.11 2.86
C SER A 288 26.69 23.36 3.72
N GLY A 289 27.70 23.36 4.58
CA GLY A 289 28.00 24.46 5.52
C GLY A 289 27.13 24.51 6.77
N VAL A 290 26.04 23.73 6.86
CA VAL A 290 25.23 23.63 8.07
C VAL A 290 25.70 22.43 8.91
N ASP A 291 25.92 22.67 10.20
CA ASP A 291 26.36 21.64 11.13
C ASP A 291 25.27 20.61 11.40
N LEU A 292 25.69 19.36 11.61
CA LEU A 292 24.81 18.23 11.94
C LEU A 292 25.12 17.73 13.36
N MET A 293 24.08 17.54 14.17
CA MET A 293 24.16 16.88 15.46
C MET A 293 23.42 15.54 15.42
N VAL A 294 24.05 14.47 15.90
CA VAL A 294 23.46 13.11 15.95
C VAL A 294 23.62 12.52 17.34
N ALA A 295 22.52 12.04 17.93
CA ALA A 295 22.53 11.36 19.22
C ALA A 295 21.69 10.08 19.18
N GLY A 296 22.11 9.09 19.98
CA GLY A 296 21.32 7.89 20.21
C GLY A 296 20.96 7.12 18.93
N LEU A 297 21.86 7.02 17.95
CA LEU A 297 21.61 6.19 16.77
C LEU A 297 21.48 4.71 17.19
N HIS A 298 20.29 4.16 16.97
CA HIS A 298 19.94 2.78 17.23
C HIS A 298 19.51 2.10 15.94
N ILE A 299 20.18 0.98 15.64
CA ILE A 299 19.75 0.06 14.59
C ILE A 299 19.66 -1.32 15.21
N PHE A 300 18.49 -1.96 15.17
CA PHE A 300 18.28 -3.24 15.83
C PHE A 300 17.24 -4.10 15.10
N PRO A 301 17.37 -5.45 15.16
CA PRO A 301 16.42 -6.35 14.53
C PRO A 301 15.07 -6.32 15.26
N VAL A 302 13.98 -6.27 14.50
CA VAL A 302 12.60 -6.11 15.02
C VAL A 302 12.04 -7.42 15.58
N ASN A 303 11.56 -7.39 16.82
CA ASN A 303 10.94 -8.55 17.49
C ASN A 303 9.43 -8.65 17.22
N ARG A 304 9.07 -9.19 16.05
CA ARG A 304 7.66 -9.37 15.65
C ARG A 304 6.87 -10.26 16.62
N LYS A 305 7.50 -11.28 17.23
CA LYS A 305 6.81 -12.20 18.15
C LYS A 305 6.32 -11.48 19.41
N ALA A 306 7.17 -10.64 20.01
CA ALA A 306 6.78 -9.83 21.16
C ALA A 306 5.67 -8.84 20.78
N ARG A 307 5.81 -8.15 19.64
CA ARG A 307 4.80 -7.22 19.14
C ARG A 307 3.45 -7.91 18.89
N PHE A 308 3.41 -9.06 18.25
CA PHE A 308 2.16 -9.79 17.98
C PHE A 308 1.46 -10.25 19.27
N LYS A 309 2.21 -10.60 20.31
CA LYS A 309 1.63 -10.90 21.63
C LYS A 309 0.93 -9.66 22.21
N TYR A 310 1.55 -8.49 22.10
CA TYR A 310 0.95 -7.22 22.50
C TYR A 310 -0.30 -6.89 21.67
N LEU A 311 -0.21 -6.97 20.34
CA LEU A 311 -1.34 -6.66 19.45
C LEU A 311 -2.53 -7.58 19.68
N LYS A 312 -2.32 -8.87 19.96
CA LYS A 312 -3.42 -9.79 20.34
C LYS A 312 -4.18 -9.33 21.58
N GLN A 313 -3.48 -8.78 22.57
CA GLN A 313 -4.11 -8.22 23.77
C GLN A 313 -4.90 -6.94 23.45
N GLN A 314 -4.37 -6.08 22.58
CA GLN A 314 -5.07 -4.86 22.14
C GLN A 314 -6.31 -5.21 21.30
N THR A 315 -6.19 -6.17 20.39
CA THR A 315 -7.31 -6.71 19.61
C THR A 315 -8.44 -7.22 20.51
N ASP A 316 -8.14 -7.97 21.59
CA ASP A 316 -9.18 -8.43 22.53
C ASP A 316 -9.87 -7.25 23.24
N LYS A 317 -9.11 -6.22 23.63
CA LYS A 317 -9.67 -5.03 24.27
C LYS A 317 -10.55 -4.22 23.33
N ILE A 318 -10.11 -4.02 22.08
CA ILE A 318 -10.69 -3.06 21.14
C ILE A 318 -11.78 -3.68 20.27
N ARG A 319 -11.58 -4.93 19.82
CA ARG A 319 -12.45 -5.58 18.82
C ARG A 319 -13.44 -6.57 19.42
N LYS A 320 -13.28 -6.92 20.70
CA LYS A 320 -14.18 -7.83 21.40
C LYS A 320 -14.95 -7.14 22.51
N ARG A 321 -16.10 -7.72 22.86
CA ARG A 321 -16.99 -7.24 23.92
C ARG A 321 -17.52 -8.42 24.73
N ASP A 322 -17.80 -8.19 26.00
CA ASP A 322 -18.44 -9.20 26.86
C ASP A 322 -19.91 -9.38 26.46
N ILE A 323 -20.35 -10.63 26.40
CA ILE A 323 -21.69 -11.02 25.97
C ILE A 323 -22.31 -11.93 27.03
N ILE A 324 -23.55 -11.62 27.40
CA ILE A 324 -24.35 -12.36 28.37
C ILE A 324 -25.62 -12.82 27.66
N LEU A 325 -25.70 -14.11 27.36
CA LEU A 325 -26.90 -14.74 26.80
C LEU A 325 -27.78 -15.21 27.96
N LYS A 326 -28.97 -14.63 28.10
CA LYS A 326 -29.97 -14.99 29.10
C LYS A 326 -31.02 -15.91 28.47
N PHE A 327 -31.20 -17.09 29.03
CA PHE A 327 -32.12 -18.08 28.49
C PHE A 327 -33.42 -18.11 29.29
N SER A 328 -34.54 -18.11 28.58
CA SER A 328 -35.87 -18.29 29.14
C SER A 328 -36.51 -19.54 28.53
N GLY A 329 -36.94 -20.48 29.37
CA GLY A 329 -37.72 -21.66 28.99
C GLY A 329 -39.21 -21.49 29.25
N SER A 330 -40.04 -22.40 28.74
CA SER A 330 -41.44 -22.54 29.18
C SER A 330 -41.49 -23.11 30.61
N GLU A 331 -42.58 -22.86 31.35
CA GLU A 331 -42.73 -23.11 32.81
C GLU A 331 -42.36 -24.54 33.28
N ASN A 332 -42.23 -25.52 32.38
CA ASN A 332 -41.89 -26.92 32.68
C ASN A 332 -40.53 -27.41 32.13
N SER A 333 -39.68 -26.55 31.57
CA SER A 333 -38.40 -26.96 30.97
C SER A 333 -37.18 -26.64 31.86
N ASN A 334 -36.47 -27.67 32.34
CA ASN A 334 -35.19 -27.47 33.01
C ASN A 334 -34.11 -27.14 31.96
N ILE A 335 -33.75 -25.88 31.85
CA ILE A 335 -32.76 -25.38 30.89
C ILE A 335 -31.33 -25.40 31.44
N LEU A 336 -31.17 -25.58 32.75
CA LEU A 336 -29.88 -25.57 33.42
C LEU A 336 -29.05 -26.76 32.97
N GLY A 337 -27.76 -26.54 32.71
CA GLY A 337 -26.86 -27.61 32.24
C GLY A 337 -26.99 -27.97 30.76
N ASN A 338 -27.96 -27.42 30.02
CA ASN A 338 -28.00 -27.57 28.56
C ASN A 338 -26.72 -27.03 27.93
N LEU A 339 -26.20 -27.74 26.93
CA LEU A 339 -24.97 -27.38 26.25
C LEU A 339 -25.25 -26.24 25.27
N VAL A 340 -24.48 -25.16 25.38
CA VAL A 340 -24.48 -24.02 24.48
C VAL A 340 -23.22 -24.05 23.62
N LYS A 341 -23.39 -23.96 22.30
CA LYS A 341 -22.30 -23.72 21.35
C LYS A 341 -22.57 -22.41 20.64
N VAL A 342 -21.57 -21.55 20.58
CA VAL A 342 -21.60 -20.28 19.86
C VAL A 342 -20.50 -20.29 18.81
N ALA A 343 -20.86 -19.95 17.59
CA ALA A 343 -19.91 -19.76 16.49
C ALA A 343 -20.23 -18.47 15.75
N GLN A 344 -19.22 -17.60 15.64
CA GLN A 344 -19.30 -16.44 14.77
C GLN A 344 -19.29 -16.89 13.32
N THR A 345 -20.24 -16.40 12.53
CA THR A 345 -20.36 -16.68 11.09
C THR A 345 -19.77 -15.57 10.24
N GLN A 346 -19.81 -14.34 10.73
CA GLN A 346 -19.28 -13.17 10.04
C GLN A 346 -18.63 -12.20 11.02
N ASN A 347 -17.42 -11.73 10.72
CA ASN A 347 -16.80 -10.61 11.42
C ASN A 347 -17.28 -9.30 10.78
N SER A 348 -17.61 -8.29 11.58
CA SER A 348 -18.11 -7.01 11.06
C SER A 348 -17.01 -6.06 10.60
N PHE A 349 -15.74 -6.34 10.86
CA PHE A 349 -14.64 -5.47 10.45
C PHE A 349 -14.54 -5.41 8.92
N PRO A 350 -14.61 -4.21 8.32
CA PRO A 350 -14.45 -4.02 6.89
C PRO A 350 -13.10 -4.52 6.38
N LEU A 351 -13.16 -5.50 5.47
CA LEU A 351 -12.01 -6.07 4.82
C LEU A 351 -12.33 -6.22 3.33
N GLY A 352 -11.70 -5.39 2.52
CA GLY A 352 -11.93 -5.34 1.09
C GLY A 352 -10.72 -5.61 0.24
N SER A 353 -10.91 -5.59 -1.07
CA SER A 353 -9.84 -5.63 -2.04
C SER A 353 -10.20 -4.85 -3.30
N CYS A 354 -9.17 -4.42 -4.03
CA CYS A 354 -9.28 -3.90 -5.38
C CYS A 354 -9.81 -4.97 -6.36
N ILE A 355 -10.69 -4.55 -7.26
CA ILE A 355 -11.19 -5.31 -8.41
C ILE A 355 -11.07 -4.45 -9.66
N THR A 356 -10.88 -5.11 -10.80
CA THR A 356 -10.92 -4.50 -12.13
C THR A 356 -12.00 -5.14 -12.97
N ARG A 357 -12.40 -4.52 -14.07
CA ARG A 357 -13.33 -5.15 -15.01
C ARG A 357 -12.77 -6.47 -15.55
N THR A 358 -11.49 -6.52 -15.90
CA THR A 358 -10.84 -7.74 -16.43
C THR A 358 -10.76 -8.88 -15.40
N SER A 359 -10.64 -8.55 -14.11
CA SER A 359 -10.65 -9.55 -13.04
C SER A 359 -12.00 -10.28 -12.91
N MET A 360 -13.08 -9.65 -13.39
CA MET A 360 -14.44 -10.21 -13.34
C MET A 360 -14.62 -11.44 -14.23
N ASP A 361 -13.77 -11.61 -15.23
CA ASP A 361 -13.83 -12.75 -16.14
C ASP A 361 -13.18 -14.01 -15.55
N ASN A 362 -12.56 -13.90 -14.38
CA ASN A 362 -11.97 -15.00 -13.65
C ASN A 362 -12.92 -15.52 -12.56
N GLU A 363 -13.58 -16.65 -12.81
CA GLU A 363 -14.51 -17.23 -11.83
C GLU A 363 -13.87 -17.57 -10.47
N GLU A 364 -12.61 -18.02 -10.47
CA GLU A 364 -11.91 -18.39 -9.23
C GLU A 364 -11.50 -17.15 -8.42
N PHE A 365 -11.16 -16.05 -9.10
CA PHE A 365 -11.01 -14.73 -8.50
C PHE A 365 -12.30 -14.31 -7.79
N LEU A 366 -13.45 -14.38 -8.48
CA LEU A 366 -14.74 -14.00 -7.92
C LEU A 366 -15.14 -14.87 -6.71
N LYS A 367 -14.96 -16.20 -6.82
CA LYS A 367 -15.22 -17.13 -5.71
C LYS A 367 -14.33 -16.83 -4.50
N PHE A 368 -13.05 -16.53 -4.73
CA PHE A 368 -12.16 -16.12 -3.65
C PHE A 368 -12.60 -14.77 -3.07
N PHE A 369 -12.97 -13.81 -3.90
CA PHE A 369 -13.37 -12.47 -3.48
C PHE A 369 -14.60 -12.51 -2.57
N ILE A 370 -15.72 -13.07 -3.06
CA ILE A 370 -17.00 -13.14 -2.34
C ILE A 370 -16.83 -13.86 -0.99
N LYS A 371 -15.98 -14.88 -0.94
CA LYS A 371 -15.70 -15.63 0.29
C LYS A 371 -14.89 -14.82 1.30
N ASN A 372 -14.05 -13.90 0.84
CA ASN A 372 -13.00 -13.33 1.65
C ASN A 372 -13.10 -11.83 1.91
N PHE A 373 -13.87 -11.09 1.13
CA PHE A 373 -13.98 -9.65 1.21
C PHE A 373 -15.43 -9.21 1.21
N ASN A 374 -15.71 -8.10 1.91
CA ASN A 374 -17.04 -7.48 1.98
C ASN A 374 -17.03 -6.02 1.49
N TRP A 375 -15.87 -5.54 1.04
CA TRP A 375 -15.68 -4.21 0.46
C TRP A 375 -14.90 -4.32 -0.86
N ALA A 376 -15.21 -3.44 -1.81
CA ALA A 376 -14.50 -3.30 -3.06
C ALA A 376 -14.03 -1.86 -3.27
N VAL A 377 -12.93 -1.72 -4.00
CA VAL A 377 -12.49 -0.48 -4.67
C VAL A 377 -12.18 -0.85 -6.11
N PHE A 378 -12.39 0.07 -7.05
CA PHE A 378 -12.06 -0.16 -8.46
C PHE A 378 -10.68 0.43 -8.74
N GLU A 379 -9.84 -0.29 -9.48
CA GLU A 379 -8.44 0.12 -9.68
C GLU A 379 -8.35 1.42 -10.46
N ASN A 380 -9.11 1.53 -11.56
CA ASN A 380 -9.03 2.65 -12.49
C ASN A 380 -10.39 3.14 -13.00
N GLU A 381 -11.41 2.30 -12.96
CA GLU A 381 -12.68 2.47 -13.66
C GLU A 381 -13.47 3.72 -13.22
N MET A 382 -13.12 4.30 -12.07
CA MET A 382 -13.71 5.52 -11.52
C MET A 382 -12.80 6.76 -11.62
N LYS A 383 -11.55 6.62 -12.04
CA LYS A 383 -10.62 7.75 -12.21
C LYS A 383 -11.04 8.60 -13.40
N TRP A 384 -10.85 9.91 -13.30
CA TRP A 384 -11.26 10.85 -14.36
C TRP A 384 -10.68 10.50 -15.74
N SER A 385 -9.42 10.04 -15.78
CA SER A 385 -8.78 9.61 -17.03
C SER A 385 -9.44 8.42 -17.69
N TRP A 386 -10.14 7.59 -16.91
CA TRP A 386 -10.87 6.42 -17.40
C TRP A 386 -12.28 6.78 -17.81
N THR A 387 -12.96 7.60 -17.01
CA THR A 387 -14.36 7.97 -17.26
C THR A 387 -14.52 9.07 -18.31
N GLU A 388 -13.49 9.89 -18.55
CA GLU A 388 -13.46 10.94 -19.57
C GLU A 388 -12.04 11.08 -20.16
N PRO A 389 -11.59 10.10 -20.99
CA PRO A 389 -10.26 10.11 -21.59
C PRO A 389 -10.05 11.28 -22.57
N GLN A 390 -11.13 11.76 -23.20
CA GLN A 390 -11.15 12.95 -24.06
C GLN A 390 -12.33 13.84 -23.68
N GLU A 391 -12.19 15.15 -23.87
CA GLU A 391 -13.23 16.13 -23.52
C GLU A 391 -14.61 15.75 -24.08
N GLY A 392 -15.59 15.57 -23.19
CA GLY A 392 -16.96 15.21 -23.54
C GLY A 392 -17.15 13.78 -24.08
N LYS A 393 -16.12 12.93 -24.04
CA LYS A 393 -16.18 11.50 -24.41
C LYS A 393 -16.19 10.64 -23.16
N PHE A 394 -17.37 10.47 -22.59
CA PHE A 394 -17.56 9.70 -21.37
C PHE A 394 -17.62 8.19 -21.63
N ASP A 395 -16.97 7.41 -20.77
CA ASP A 395 -17.14 5.95 -20.69
C ASP A 395 -17.32 5.51 -19.24
N TYR A 396 -18.57 5.19 -18.87
CA TYR A 396 -18.91 4.69 -17.53
C TYR A 396 -19.23 3.20 -17.51
N ARG A 397 -19.14 2.50 -18.65
CA ARG A 397 -19.67 1.13 -18.79
C ARG A 397 -19.06 0.17 -17.78
N GLU A 398 -17.73 0.17 -17.67
CA GLU A 398 -17.02 -0.73 -16.77
C GLU A 398 -17.32 -0.42 -15.30
N ALA A 399 -17.36 0.86 -14.93
CA ALA A 399 -17.73 1.27 -13.58
C ALA A 399 -19.18 0.88 -13.23
N ASP A 400 -20.13 1.09 -14.15
CA ASP A 400 -21.53 0.68 -13.96
C ASP A 400 -21.63 -0.84 -13.74
N GLU A 401 -20.95 -1.63 -14.57
CA GLU A 401 -20.92 -3.09 -14.46
C GLU A 401 -20.35 -3.55 -13.10
N LEU A 402 -19.26 -2.96 -12.64
CA LEU A 402 -18.65 -3.28 -11.35
C LEU A 402 -19.54 -2.87 -10.17
N VAL A 403 -20.20 -1.71 -10.24
CA VAL A 403 -21.14 -1.29 -9.19
C VAL A 403 -22.33 -2.24 -9.11
N ASP A 404 -22.93 -2.60 -10.25
CA ASP A 404 -24.06 -3.52 -10.28
C ASP A 404 -23.67 -4.91 -9.77
N TRP A 405 -22.48 -5.39 -10.13
CA TRP A 405 -21.96 -6.65 -9.60
C TRP A 405 -21.79 -6.60 -8.07
N CYS A 406 -21.19 -5.53 -7.53
CA CYS A 406 -21.01 -5.37 -6.09
C CYS A 406 -22.35 -5.33 -5.36
N LYS A 407 -23.33 -4.57 -5.87
CA LYS A 407 -24.69 -4.50 -5.33
C LYS A 407 -25.35 -5.87 -5.30
N ASN A 408 -25.27 -6.63 -6.38
CA ASN A 408 -25.87 -7.98 -6.48
C ASN A 408 -25.26 -8.99 -5.49
N HIS A 409 -24.03 -8.74 -5.03
CA HIS A 409 -23.32 -9.60 -4.08
C HIS A 409 -23.25 -9.01 -2.66
N ASN A 410 -23.94 -7.90 -2.38
CA ASN A 410 -23.91 -7.19 -1.09
C ASN A 410 -22.49 -6.79 -0.65
N ILE A 411 -21.71 -6.28 -1.60
CA ILE A 411 -20.36 -5.76 -1.38
C ILE A 411 -20.43 -4.23 -1.33
N GLU A 412 -19.91 -3.65 -0.26
CA GLU A 412 -19.82 -2.19 -0.10
C GLU A 412 -18.69 -1.63 -0.96
N ILE A 413 -18.82 -0.38 -1.43
CA ILE A 413 -17.92 0.17 -2.45
C ILE A 413 -17.30 1.50 -1.98
N ARG A 414 -15.97 1.62 -2.16
CA ARG A 414 -15.20 2.87 -2.09
C ARG A 414 -15.00 3.42 -3.51
N GLY A 415 -15.36 4.68 -3.72
CA GLY A 415 -15.11 5.40 -4.96
C GLY A 415 -13.68 5.96 -4.97
N HIS A 416 -12.83 5.39 -5.82
CA HIS A 416 -11.43 5.79 -5.98
C HIS A 416 -11.15 6.15 -7.45
N CYS A 417 -10.82 7.39 -7.78
CA CYS A 417 -10.91 8.60 -6.97
C CYS A 417 -11.56 9.70 -7.80
N ILE A 418 -12.12 10.73 -7.17
CA ILE A 418 -12.76 11.83 -7.91
C ILE A 418 -11.68 12.63 -8.67
N PHE A 419 -10.63 13.04 -7.97
CA PHE A 419 -9.46 13.73 -8.54
C PHE A 419 -8.16 13.10 -8.06
N TRP A 420 -7.10 13.25 -8.86
CA TRP A 420 -5.74 12.85 -8.51
C TRP A 420 -4.78 14.00 -8.82
N GLU A 421 -4.03 14.47 -7.82
CA GLU A 421 -3.20 15.69 -7.92
C GLU A 421 -1.93 15.54 -8.76
N MET A 422 -1.53 14.32 -9.08
CA MET A 422 -0.29 14.05 -9.81
C MET A 422 -0.46 14.41 -11.29
N GLU A 423 0.36 15.33 -11.80
CA GLU A 423 0.23 15.82 -13.18
C GLU A 423 0.29 14.69 -14.23
N TYR A 424 1.08 13.65 -13.99
CA TYR A 424 1.16 12.49 -14.91
C TYR A 424 -0.16 11.72 -15.01
N ALA A 425 -1.02 11.78 -14.00
CA ALA A 425 -2.31 11.12 -13.96
C ALA A 425 -3.43 11.93 -14.63
N VAL A 426 -3.18 13.22 -14.92
CA VAL A 426 -4.16 14.12 -15.54
C VAL A 426 -4.08 14.01 -17.06
N GLN A 427 -5.24 13.84 -17.70
CA GLN A 427 -5.37 13.67 -19.15
C GLN A 427 -4.79 14.87 -19.91
N SER A 428 -4.27 14.63 -21.11
CA SER A 428 -3.65 15.69 -21.91
C SER A 428 -4.60 16.85 -22.23
N TRP A 429 -5.88 16.57 -22.47
CA TRP A 429 -6.88 17.60 -22.77
C TRP A 429 -7.11 18.51 -21.54
N VAL A 430 -7.26 17.95 -20.34
CA VAL A 430 -7.37 18.72 -19.08
C VAL A 430 -6.12 19.55 -18.82
N ARG A 431 -4.92 18.97 -19.03
CA ARG A 431 -3.65 19.69 -18.88
C ARG A 431 -3.55 20.88 -19.82
N SER A 432 -4.10 20.79 -21.03
CA SER A 432 -4.04 21.85 -22.05
C SER A 432 -4.99 23.04 -21.83
N LEU A 433 -5.98 22.91 -20.93
CA LEU A 433 -6.95 23.98 -20.67
C LEU A 433 -6.28 25.20 -20.05
N ASN A 434 -6.85 26.40 -20.21
CA ASN A 434 -6.48 27.55 -19.39
C ASN A 434 -7.21 27.51 -18.03
N GLU A 435 -6.99 28.48 -17.14
CA GLU A 435 -7.61 28.49 -15.80
C GLU A 435 -9.15 28.40 -15.86
N SER A 436 -9.81 29.22 -16.69
CA SER A 436 -11.27 29.25 -16.76
C SER A 436 -11.85 27.95 -17.35
N GLY A 437 -11.20 27.40 -18.37
CA GLY A 437 -11.53 26.10 -18.93
C GLY A 437 -11.36 24.98 -17.90
N LEU A 438 -10.23 24.95 -17.19
CA LEU A 438 -9.96 23.96 -16.15
C LEU A 438 -10.97 24.04 -15.01
N ARG A 439 -11.32 25.26 -14.56
CA ARG A 439 -12.35 25.47 -13.52
C ARG A 439 -13.71 24.91 -13.96
N THR A 440 -14.05 25.09 -15.23
CA THR A 440 -15.30 24.58 -15.81
C THR A 440 -15.27 23.05 -15.90
N ALA A 441 -14.17 22.47 -16.39
CA ALA A 441 -14.00 21.01 -16.49
C ALA A 441 -14.06 20.32 -15.11
N VAL A 442 -13.40 20.89 -14.09
CA VAL A 442 -13.48 20.39 -12.71
C VAL A 442 -14.91 20.40 -12.17
N GLN A 443 -15.67 21.48 -12.43
CA GLN A 443 -17.06 21.57 -11.98
C GLN A 443 -17.97 20.57 -12.71
N ASN A 444 -17.77 20.38 -14.02
CA ASN A 444 -18.52 19.42 -14.83
C ASN A 444 -18.25 18.00 -14.34
N HIS A 445 -16.98 17.62 -14.21
CA HIS A 445 -16.59 16.29 -13.70
C HIS A 445 -17.20 15.98 -12.33
N LEU A 446 -17.12 16.92 -11.38
CA LEU A 446 -17.78 16.80 -10.08
C LEU A 446 -19.28 16.52 -10.22
N THR A 447 -19.95 17.33 -11.03
CA THR A 447 -21.41 17.27 -11.22
C THR A 447 -21.82 15.96 -11.87
N ASP A 448 -21.16 15.58 -12.97
CA ASP A 448 -21.51 14.42 -13.77
C ASP A 448 -21.24 13.12 -13.00
N LEU A 449 -20.05 12.98 -12.41
CA LEU A 449 -19.67 11.77 -11.66
C LEU A 449 -20.55 11.58 -10.42
N LEU A 450 -20.69 12.60 -9.57
CA LEU A 450 -21.39 12.45 -8.29
C LEU A 450 -22.91 12.47 -8.43
N THR A 451 -23.46 13.10 -9.47
CA THR A 451 -24.89 12.97 -9.75
C THR A 451 -25.22 11.57 -10.24
N ARG A 452 -24.39 10.98 -11.11
CA ARG A 452 -24.58 9.62 -11.62
C ARG A 452 -24.55 8.59 -10.50
N TYR A 453 -23.56 8.69 -9.61
CA TYR A 453 -23.29 7.66 -8.60
C TYR A 453 -23.82 7.99 -7.20
N LYS A 454 -24.72 8.96 -7.08
CA LYS A 454 -25.26 9.42 -5.81
C LYS A 454 -25.80 8.27 -4.96
N GLY A 455 -25.23 8.09 -3.77
CA GLY A 455 -25.61 7.07 -2.80
C GLY A 455 -25.16 5.65 -3.14
N MET A 456 -24.33 5.47 -4.18
CA MET A 456 -23.82 4.15 -4.58
C MET A 456 -22.52 3.80 -3.87
N PHE A 457 -21.72 4.79 -3.48
CA PHE A 457 -20.45 4.61 -2.77
C PHE A 457 -20.58 5.05 -1.31
N LYS A 458 -20.03 4.26 -0.38
CA LYS A 458 -19.99 4.65 1.04
C LYS A 458 -18.90 5.66 1.32
N HIS A 459 -17.78 5.55 0.61
CA HIS A 459 -16.62 6.41 0.73
C HIS A 459 -16.23 6.96 -0.63
N TYR A 460 -15.71 8.18 -0.66
CA TYR A 460 -14.98 8.71 -1.81
C TYR A 460 -13.59 9.17 -1.40
N ASP A 461 -12.57 8.71 -2.13
CA ASP A 461 -11.27 9.37 -2.14
C ASP A 461 -11.42 10.61 -3.03
N VAL A 462 -11.52 11.79 -2.41
CA VAL A 462 -11.96 13.00 -3.10
C VAL A 462 -10.85 13.60 -3.95
N ASN A 463 -9.66 13.74 -3.37
CA ASN A 463 -8.50 14.26 -4.07
C ASN A 463 -7.28 13.49 -3.60
N ASN A 464 -6.82 12.58 -4.45
CA ASN A 464 -5.76 11.64 -4.14
C ASN A 464 -4.39 12.34 -4.18
N GLU A 465 -3.52 11.99 -3.23
CA GLU A 465 -2.10 12.32 -3.20
C GLU A 465 -1.76 13.81 -3.07
N MET A 466 -2.51 14.53 -2.21
CA MET A 466 -2.38 15.99 -2.04
C MET A 466 -1.07 16.44 -1.38
N LEU A 467 -0.36 15.54 -0.69
CA LEU A 467 0.96 15.80 -0.13
C LEU A 467 2.07 15.74 -1.20
N HIS A 468 1.81 15.04 -2.31
CA HIS A 468 2.80 14.75 -3.35
C HIS A 468 2.56 15.54 -4.64
N GLY A 469 1.31 15.86 -4.95
CA GLY A 469 0.92 16.65 -6.12
C GLY A 469 0.22 17.95 -5.74
N SER A 470 0.19 18.89 -6.70
CA SER A 470 -0.46 20.20 -6.55
C SER A 470 -1.11 20.71 -7.84
N PHE A 471 -1.36 19.84 -8.84
CA PHE A 471 -1.84 20.26 -10.16
C PHE A 471 -3.07 21.16 -10.09
N TYR A 472 -4.08 20.82 -9.31
CA TYR A 472 -5.29 21.64 -9.22
C TYR A 472 -5.05 22.90 -8.37
N LYS A 473 -4.34 22.74 -7.24
CA LYS A 473 -4.00 23.84 -6.32
C LYS A 473 -3.24 24.96 -7.02
N ASP A 474 -2.21 24.62 -7.79
CA ASP A 474 -1.32 25.60 -8.43
C ASP A 474 -2.00 26.32 -9.59
N ARG A 475 -2.96 25.66 -10.24
CA ARG A 475 -3.66 26.19 -11.41
C ARG A 475 -4.98 26.90 -11.12
N LEU A 476 -5.67 26.53 -10.05
CA LEU A 476 -7.00 27.06 -9.71
C LEU A 476 -7.03 27.85 -8.39
N GLY A 477 -5.90 27.89 -7.67
CA GLY A 477 -5.73 28.58 -6.40
C GLY A 477 -5.92 27.68 -5.18
N LYS A 478 -5.38 28.11 -4.03
CA LYS A 478 -5.31 27.31 -2.79
C LYS A 478 -6.66 26.77 -2.29
N ASP A 479 -7.74 27.51 -2.52
CA ASP A 479 -9.08 27.17 -1.99
C ASP A 479 -9.74 26.02 -2.77
N ILE A 480 -9.19 25.61 -3.93
CA ILE A 480 -9.80 24.60 -4.79
C ILE A 480 -9.99 23.26 -4.07
N ARG A 481 -9.01 22.84 -3.26
CA ARG A 481 -9.08 21.56 -2.55
C ARG A 481 -10.29 21.53 -1.61
N ALA A 482 -10.46 22.56 -0.79
CA ALA A 482 -11.61 22.65 0.10
C ALA A 482 -12.93 22.78 -0.67
N ASN A 483 -12.95 23.51 -1.80
CA ASN A 483 -14.13 23.67 -2.64
C ASN A 483 -14.58 22.35 -3.28
N ILE A 484 -13.64 21.51 -3.76
CA ILE A 484 -13.94 20.18 -4.29
C ILE A 484 -14.66 19.33 -3.23
N PHE A 485 -14.15 19.29 -1.99
CA PHE A 485 -14.81 18.56 -0.89
C PHE A 485 -16.21 19.11 -0.57
N LYS A 486 -16.37 20.43 -0.51
CA LYS A 486 -17.68 21.08 -0.26
C LYS A 486 -18.69 20.72 -1.35
N THR A 487 -18.30 20.83 -2.61
CA THR A 487 -19.16 20.49 -3.75
C THR A 487 -19.48 19.00 -3.77
N ALA A 488 -18.51 18.14 -3.46
CA ALA A 488 -18.73 16.69 -3.42
C ALA A 488 -19.80 16.30 -2.40
N ASN A 489 -19.72 16.85 -1.17
CA ASN A 489 -20.70 16.61 -0.12
C ASN A 489 -22.09 17.21 -0.45
N GLN A 490 -22.16 18.30 -1.22
CA GLN A 490 -23.45 18.86 -1.67
C GLN A 490 -24.13 17.95 -2.69
N LEU A 491 -23.36 17.37 -3.62
CA LEU A 491 -23.87 16.50 -4.66
C LEU A 491 -24.27 15.13 -4.11
N ASP A 492 -23.43 14.55 -3.24
CA ASP A 492 -23.71 13.31 -2.51
C ASP A 492 -23.39 13.44 -1.00
N PRO A 493 -24.37 13.83 -0.18
CA PRO A 493 -24.19 13.95 1.27
C PRO A 493 -24.21 12.61 2.01
N SER A 494 -24.40 11.49 1.31
CA SER A 494 -24.50 10.16 1.93
C SER A 494 -23.17 9.42 2.04
N ALA A 495 -22.15 9.87 1.32
CA ALA A 495 -20.81 9.31 1.32
C ALA A 495 -19.90 10.04 2.32
N ASN A 496 -19.04 9.30 3.02
CA ASN A 496 -17.96 9.91 3.79
C ASN A 496 -16.81 10.28 2.84
N LEU A 497 -16.33 11.51 2.95
CA LEU A 497 -15.26 12.03 2.10
C LEU A 497 -13.89 11.83 2.73
N PHE A 498 -13.00 11.14 2.02
CA PHE A 498 -11.66 10.80 2.49
C PHE A 498 -10.61 11.68 1.80
N VAL A 499 -9.63 12.09 2.59
CA VAL A 499 -8.26 12.36 2.10
C VAL A 499 -7.56 11.01 1.88
N ASN A 500 -6.64 10.89 0.92
CA ASN A 500 -5.93 9.64 0.65
C ASN A 500 -4.49 9.93 0.18
N ASP A 501 -3.48 9.41 0.88
CA ASP A 501 -2.05 9.62 0.59
C ASP A 501 -1.20 8.40 1.02
N TYR A 502 0.05 8.31 0.52
CA TYR A 502 0.99 7.21 0.77
C TYR A 502 2.22 7.64 1.60
N HIS A 503 2.99 6.64 2.08
CA HIS A 503 4.19 6.78 2.94
C HIS A 503 3.96 7.49 4.30
N ILE A 504 2.71 7.58 4.74
CA ILE A 504 2.34 8.23 6.01
C ILE A 504 2.83 7.41 7.22
N GLU A 505 2.93 6.10 7.06
CA GLU A 505 3.04 5.11 8.13
C GLU A 505 4.41 4.43 8.25
N ASP A 506 5.39 4.79 7.42
CA ASP A 506 6.67 4.08 7.31
C ASP A 506 7.92 4.91 7.65
N GLY A 507 7.81 6.24 7.63
CA GLY A 507 8.89 7.16 8.00
C GLY A 507 10.00 7.29 6.95
N ILE A 508 9.74 6.92 5.69
CA ILE A 508 10.76 6.97 4.62
C ILE A 508 10.55 8.08 3.57
N ASP A 509 9.49 8.89 3.69
CA ASP A 509 9.26 10.05 2.81
C ASP A 509 8.94 11.31 3.62
N ILE A 510 9.82 12.30 3.56
CA ILE A 510 9.64 13.60 4.23
C ILE A 510 8.45 14.42 3.70
N ARG A 511 7.94 14.15 2.50
CA ARG A 511 6.80 14.88 1.93
C ARG A 511 5.50 14.47 2.64
N SER A 512 5.47 13.28 3.20
CA SER A 512 4.27 12.62 3.73
C SER A 512 4.46 12.11 5.16
N THR A 513 4.75 13.03 6.08
CA THR A 513 4.76 12.70 7.50
C THR A 513 3.35 12.74 8.11
N PRO A 514 3.10 12.00 9.22
CA PRO A 514 1.84 12.14 9.97
C PRO A 514 1.51 13.59 10.32
N GLU A 515 2.49 14.39 10.70
CA GLU A 515 2.33 15.81 11.04
C GLU A 515 1.88 16.65 9.84
N LYS A 516 2.51 16.48 8.67
CA LYS A 516 2.12 17.18 7.44
C LYS A 516 0.71 16.79 7.00
N TYR A 517 0.36 15.51 7.17
CA TYR A 517 -0.97 15.03 6.82
C TYR A 517 -2.05 15.55 7.77
N ILE A 518 -1.78 15.58 9.08
CA ILE A 518 -2.63 16.22 10.08
C ILE A 518 -2.84 17.69 9.72
N GLN A 519 -1.78 18.43 9.41
CA GLN A 519 -1.89 19.84 9.05
C GLN A 519 -2.75 20.03 7.80
N GLN A 520 -2.54 19.22 6.75
CA GLN A 520 -3.36 19.26 5.54
C GLN A 520 -4.85 19.02 5.83
N ILE A 521 -5.19 18.07 6.71
CA ILE A 521 -6.57 17.79 7.10
C ILE A 521 -7.17 18.97 7.87
N LEU A 522 -6.44 19.53 8.83
CA LEU A 522 -6.88 20.68 9.61
C LEU A 522 -7.12 21.91 8.71
N ASP A 523 -6.21 22.18 7.77
CA ASP A 523 -6.34 23.29 6.82
C ASP A 523 -7.59 23.14 5.94
N LEU A 524 -7.92 21.91 5.52
CA LEU A 524 -9.15 21.61 4.78
C LEU A 524 -10.40 21.87 5.64
N GLN A 525 -10.40 21.37 6.88
CA GLN A 525 -11.51 21.54 7.81
C GLN A 525 -11.74 23.01 8.17
N GLU A 526 -10.68 23.79 8.38
CA GLU A 526 -10.75 25.24 8.64
C GLU A 526 -11.39 26.00 7.46
N GLN A 527 -11.14 25.55 6.23
CA GLN A 527 -11.76 26.10 5.02
C GLN A 527 -13.19 25.56 4.74
N GLY A 528 -13.74 24.79 5.68
CA GLY A 528 -15.10 24.24 5.63
C GLY A 528 -15.27 22.97 4.81
N ALA A 529 -14.18 22.27 4.47
CA ALA A 529 -14.27 20.97 3.80
C ALA A 529 -14.80 19.89 4.78
N PRO A 530 -15.86 19.15 4.42
CA PRO A 530 -16.39 18.07 5.25
C PRO A 530 -15.56 16.79 5.12
N VAL A 531 -14.31 16.83 5.63
CA VAL A 531 -13.44 15.65 5.70
C VAL A 531 -14.02 14.65 6.71
N GLY A 532 -14.45 13.49 6.22
CA GLY A 532 -15.11 12.45 7.01
C GLY A 532 -14.23 11.24 7.35
N GLY A 533 -13.03 11.14 6.79
CA GLY A 533 -12.11 10.04 7.06
C GLY A 533 -10.70 10.26 6.54
N ILE A 534 -9.77 9.43 7.03
CA ILE A 534 -8.34 9.46 6.69
C ILE A 534 -7.98 8.18 5.95
N GLY A 535 -7.54 8.29 4.71
CA GLY A 535 -7.03 7.20 3.89
C GLY A 535 -5.52 7.13 3.94
N ILE A 536 -4.98 5.98 4.32
CA ILE A 536 -3.56 5.66 4.21
C ILE A 536 -3.45 4.58 3.15
N GLN A 537 -2.76 4.84 2.04
CA GLN A 537 -2.66 3.86 0.95
C GLN A 537 -2.12 2.53 1.49
N GLY A 538 -0.98 2.53 2.19
CA GLY A 538 -0.46 1.30 2.79
C GLY A 538 0.52 0.53 1.90
N HIS A 539 1.05 1.14 0.83
CA HIS A 539 2.08 0.54 0.01
C HIS A 539 3.41 0.49 0.75
N ILE A 540 3.74 -0.65 1.37
CA ILE A 540 4.91 -0.73 2.27
C ILE A 540 5.79 -1.96 1.99
N ASP A 541 7.10 -1.74 1.92
CA ASP A 541 8.06 -2.81 1.61
C ASP A 541 8.67 -3.45 2.87
N VAL A 542 8.92 -2.64 3.90
CA VAL A 542 9.60 -3.09 5.12
C VAL A 542 8.82 -2.64 6.35
N PRO A 543 7.64 -3.22 6.62
CA PRO A 543 6.81 -2.76 7.73
C PRO A 543 7.47 -3.01 9.10
N VAL A 544 7.54 -1.94 9.90
CA VAL A 544 7.89 -1.98 11.33
C VAL A 544 6.69 -1.50 12.14
N GLY A 545 6.10 -2.43 12.90
CA GLY A 545 4.80 -2.20 13.52
C GLY A 545 4.74 -1.03 14.51
N SER A 546 5.83 -0.70 15.21
CA SER A 546 5.88 0.48 16.10
C SER A 546 5.90 1.81 15.34
N ILE A 547 6.51 1.87 14.15
CA ILE A 547 6.49 3.06 13.29
C ILE A 547 5.07 3.28 12.77
N VAL A 548 4.46 2.23 12.22
CA VAL A 548 3.06 2.24 11.76
C VAL A 548 2.13 2.67 12.88
N SER A 549 2.24 2.05 14.07
CA SER A 549 1.42 2.40 15.23
C SER A 549 1.65 3.83 15.71
N SER A 550 2.86 4.38 15.62
CA SER A 550 3.14 5.77 15.96
C SER A 550 2.40 6.73 15.03
N ALA A 551 2.43 6.48 13.71
CA ALA A 551 1.68 7.24 12.73
C ALA A 551 0.17 7.17 12.99
N LEU A 552 -0.38 5.97 13.22
CA LEU A 552 -1.79 5.77 13.52
C LEU A 552 -2.23 6.47 14.82
N ASN A 553 -1.38 6.45 15.85
CA ASN A 553 -1.66 7.14 17.12
C ASN A 553 -1.76 8.66 16.90
N LYS A 554 -0.84 9.25 16.13
CA LYS A 554 -0.85 10.69 15.79
C LYS A 554 -2.10 11.05 15.00
N LEU A 555 -2.40 10.31 13.92
CA LEU A 555 -3.59 10.55 13.09
C LEU A 555 -4.90 10.34 13.86
N GLY A 556 -4.94 9.35 14.75
CA GLY A 556 -6.10 9.04 15.59
C GLY A 556 -6.50 10.19 16.51
N THR A 557 -5.60 11.15 16.81
CA THR A 557 -5.95 12.34 17.61
C THR A 557 -6.97 13.25 16.92
N LEU A 558 -7.13 13.16 15.59
CA LEU A 558 -8.14 13.91 14.85
C LEU A 558 -9.57 13.40 15.09
N GLY A 559 -9.73 12.19 15.66
CA GLY A 559 -11.04 11.58 15.90
C GLY A 559 -11.79 11.14 14.64
N LEU A 560 -11.14 11.22 13.46
CA LEU A 560 -11.65 10.71 12.19
C LEU A 560 -11.34 9.21 12.04
N PRO A 561 -12.21 8.43 11.37
CA PRO A 561 -11.93 7.04 11.07
C PRO A 561 -10.76 6.92 10.08
N ILE A 562 -9.79 6.06 10.41
CA ILE A 562 -8.65 5.73 9.56
C ILE A 562 -8.97 4.46 8.77
N TRP A 563 -8.63 4.46 7.48
CA TRP A 563 -8.70 3.30 6.61
C TRP A 563 -7.34 3.09 5.96
N PHE A 564 -6.89 1.83 5.95
CA PHE A 564 -5.92 1.43 4.94
C PHE A 564 -6.69 1.20 3.64
N THR A 565 -6.39 1.98 2.61
CA THR A 565 -7.20 2.08 1.39
C THR A 565 -6.65 1.25 0.23
N GLU A 566 -5.35 0.94 0.25
CA GLU A 566 -4.61 0.33 -0.85
C GLU A 566 -3.50 -0.59 -0.29
N LEU A 567 -3.78 -1.30 0.81
CA LEU A 567 -2.74 -2.03 1.55
C LEU A 567 -2.15 -3.15 0.69
N ASP A 568 -0.84 -3.11 0.51
CA ASP A 568 -0.08 -4.23 0.00
C ASP A 568 1.35 -4.25 0.56
N VAL A 569 1.96 -5.43 0.47
CA VAL A 569 3.36 -5.63 0.84
C VAL A 569 4.04 -6.40 -0.27
N SER A 570 5.22 -5.95 -0.70
CA SER A 570 5.95 -6.58 -1.79
C SER A 570 7.22 -7.27 -1.30
N SER A 571 7.40 -8.52 -1.73
CA SER A 571 8.68 -9.22 -1.59
C SER A 571 8.70 -10.43 -2.53
N ALA A 572 9.81 -10.59 -3.26
CA ALA A 572 10.04 -11.75 -4.11
C ALA A 572 10.06 -13.06 -3.29
N ASN A 573 10.50 -13.00 -2.03
CA ASN A 573 10.39 -14.13 -1.11
C ASN A 573 8.99 -14.18 -0.46
N GLU A 574 8.21 -15.22 -0.75
CA GLU A 574 6.83 -15.34 -0.25
C GLU A 574 6.70 -15.49 1.27
N TYR A 575 7.74 -15.95 1.99
CA TYR A 575 7.72 -16.02 3.46
C TYR A 575 7.81 -14.63 4.06
N ILE A 576 8.65 -13.79 3.48
CA ILE A 576 8.84 -12.41 3.91
C ILE A 576 7.58 -11.60 3.62
N ARG A 577 7.01 -11.74 2.42
CA ARG A 577 5.71 -11.18 2.08
C ARG A 577 4.62 -11.59 3.06
N ALA A 578 4.56 -12.88 3.42
CA ALA A 578 3.58 -13.38 4.38
C ALA A 578 3.78 -12.78 5.79
N ASP A 579 5.01 -12.69 6.26
CA ASP A 579 5.31 -12.14 7.58
C ASP A 579 5.07 -10.61 7.62
N ASP A 580 5.35 -9.90 6.54
CA ASP A 580 5.12 -8.45 6.40
C ASP A 580 3.62 -8.11 6.36
N LEU A 581 2.83 -8.89 5.61
CA LEU A 581 1.38 -8.75 5.56
C LEU A 581 0.75 -8.96 6.94
N GLU A 582 1.26 -9.92 7.72
CA GLU A 582 0.77 -10.13 9.08
C GLU A 582 1.09 -8.94 10.00
N VAL A 583 2.24 -8.29 9.84
CA VAL A 583 2.55 -7.06 10.60
C VAL A 583 1.47 -6.02 10.32
N MET A 584 1.26 -5.66 9.06
CA MET A 584 0.31 -4.61 8.69
C MET A 584 -1.12 -4.92 9.13
N LEU A 585 -1.60 -6.13 8.83
CA LEU A 585 -2.97 -6.55 9.20
C LEU A 585 -3.18 -6.55 10.71
N ARG A 586 -2.18 -6.95 11.51
CA ARG A 586 -2.30 -6.94 12.98
C ARG A 586 -2.25 -5.53 13.54
N GLU A 587 -1.39 -4.66 13.05
CA GLU A 587 -1.32 -3.25 13.49
C GLU A 587 -2.64 -2.54 13.18
N ALA A 588 -3.13 -2.66 11.94
CA ALA A 588 -4.42 -2.11 11.51
C ALA A 588 -5.58 -2.64 12.38
N TYR A 589 -5.69 -3.95 12.55
CA TYR A 589 -6.80 -4.55 13.30
C TYR A 589 -6.76 -4.23 14.80
N ALA A 590 -5.57 -4.02 15.36
CA ALA A 590 -5.39 -3.72 16.79
C ALA A 590 -5.46 -2.23 17.13
N HIS A 591 -5.56 -1.32 16.15
CA HIS A 591 -5.64 0.11 16.42
C HIS A 591 -7.10 0.61 16.49
N PRO A 592 -7.51 1.37 17.52
CA PRO A 592 -8.91 1.73 17.73
C PRO A 592 -9.47 2.74 16.71
N ALA A 593 -8.63 3.59 16.12
CA ALA A 593 -9.05 4.54 15.09
C ALA A 593 -9.17 3.92 13.69
N VAL A 594 -8.63 2.70 13.48
CA VAL A 594 -8.72 2.04 12.18
C VAL A 594 -10.08 1.36 12.06
N GLU A 595 -10.85 1.70 11.04
CA GLU A 595 -12.21 1.19 10.83
C GLU A 595 -12.32 0.32 9.57
N GLY A 596 -11.26 0.16 8.78
CA GLY A 596 -11.26 -0.77 7.65
C GLY A 596 -9.91 -0.93 6.97
N VAL A 597 -9.78 -2.02 6.23
CA VAL A 597 -8.61 -2.33 5.40
C VAL A 597 -9.09 -2.79 4.02
N ILE A 598 -8.59 -2.16 2.96
CA ILE A 598 -8.73 -2.58 1.57
C ILE A 598 -7.34 -3.01 1.09
N LEU A 599 -7.23 -4.22 0.54
CA LEU A 599 -6.00 -4.65 -0.13
C LEU A 599 -5.95 -4.11 -1.57
N TRP A 600 -4.79 -3.67 -2.05
CA TRP A 600 -4.64 -3.19 -3.44
C TRP A 600 -4.49 -4.34 -4.44
N GLY A 601 -5.51 -5.20 -4.45
CA GLY A 601 -5.57 -6.45 -5.18
C GLY A 601 -5.04 -7.63 -4.36
N PHE A 602 -5.17 -8.83 -4.91
CA PHE A 602 -4.76 -10.06 -4.23
C PHE A 602 -4.37 -11.21 -5.16
N TRP A 603 -4.48 -11.03 -6.47
CA TRP A 603 -4.30 -12.07 -7.46
C TRP A 603 -3.18 -11.66 -8.44
N GLU A 604 -2.21 -12.55 -8.65
CA GLU A 604 -1.08 -12.30 -9.55
C GLU A 604 -1.57 -11.98 -10.97
N LEU A 605 -0.98 -10.97 -11.60
CA LEU A 605 -1.40 -10.38 -12.90
C LEU A 605 -2.64 -9.47 -12.85
N TYR A 606 -3.34 -9.36 -11.72
CA TYR A 606 -4.38 -8.34 -11.48
C TYR A 606 -3.97 -7.34 -10.39
N MET A 607 -2.68 -7.03 -10.34
CA MET A 607 -2.10 -6.12 -9.36
C MET A 607 -1.02 -5.27 -10.03
N SER A 608 -1.04 -3.97 -9.74
CA SER A 608 -0.02 -3.01 -10.19
C SER A 608 1.37 -3.28 -9.57
N ARG A 609 1.43 -3.78 -8.33
CA ARG A 609 2.69 -4.12 -7.65
C ARG A 609 3.05 -5.59 -7.82
N LYS A 610 4.26 -5.84 -8.34
CA LYS A 610 4.82 -7.20 -8.42
C LYS A 610 5.00 -7.78 -7.04
N TYR A 611 4.88 -9.11 -6.95
CA TYR A 611 5.10 -9.87 -5.73
C TYR A 611 4.29 -9.37 -4.52
N ALA A 612 3.05 -8.94 -4.72
CA ALA A 612 2.16 -8.47 -3.65
C ALA A 612 0.93 -9.38 -3.44
N HIS A 613 0.77 -10.40 -4.28
CA HIS A 613 -0.41 -11.25 -4.35
C HIS A 613 -0.55 -12.27 -3.22
N LEU A 614 -1.80 -12.64 -2.94
CA LEU A 614 -2.21 -13.74 -2.06
C LEU A 614 -2.44 -15.05 -2.83
N VAL A 615 -2.84 -14.93 -4.10
CA VAL A 615 -3.15 -16.03 -5.00
C VAL A 615 -2.31 -15.88 -6.27
N ASN A 616 -1.60 -16.95 -6.64
CA ASN A 616 -0.79 -16.97 -7.85
C ASN A 616 -1.68 -16.98 -9.10
N ALA A 617 -1.09 -16.73 -10.26
CA ALA A 617 -1.82 -16.64 -11.53
C ALA A 617 -2.56 -17.95 -11.87
N ASP A 618 -2.02 -19.09 -11.41
CA ASP A 618 -2.62 -20.42 -11.54
C ASP A 618 -3.71 -20.74 -10.50
N GLY A 619 -4.18 -19.76 -9.72
CA GLY A 619 -5.23 -19.89 -8.71
C GLY A 619 -4.78 -20.50 -7.38
N LYS A 620 -3.49 -20.81 -7.21
CA LYS A 620 -2.99 -21.37 -5.96
C LYS A 620 -2.74 -20.30 -4.91
N ILE A 621 -3.30 -20.51 -3.72
CA ILE A 621 -3.06 -19.66 -2.56
C ILE A 621 -1.60 -19.84 -2.07
N ASN A 622 -0.83 -18.76 -2.10
CA ASN A 622 0.57 -18.75 -1.65
C ASN A 622 0.68 -18.57 -0.13
N LEU A 623 1.91 -18.43 0.41
CA LEU A 623 2.09 -18.26 1.85
C LEU A 623 1.45 -17.00 2.43
N ALA A 624 1.44 -15.88 1.70
CA ALA A 624 0.80 -14.65 2.13
C ALA A 624 -0.73 -14.84 2.21
N GLY A 625 -1.33 -15.46 1.20
CA GLY A 625 -2.75 -15.82 1.23
C GLY A 625 -3.10 -16.79 2.35
N LYS A 626 -2.26 -17.80 2.62
CA LYS A 626 -2.45 -18.70 3.77
C LYS A 626 -2.38 -17.95 5.11
N ARG A 627 -1.47 -16.97 5.24
CA ARG A 627 -1.35 -16.14 6.43
C ARG A 627 -2.59 -15.26 6.64
N PHE A 628 -3.04 -14.59 5.58
CA PHE A 628 -4.28 -13.81 5.56
C PHE A 628 -5.49 -14.64 6.03
N LEU A 629 -5.70 -15.82 5.44
CA LEU A 629 -6.79 -16.72 5.82
C LEU A 629 -6.66 -17.25 7.26
N ALA A 630 -5.43 -17.41 7.77
CA ALA A 630 -5.19 -17.78 9.16
C ALA A 630 -5.60 -16.64 10.12
N LEU A 631 -5.27 -15.38 9.81
CA LEU A 631 -5.69 -14.23 10.59
C LEU A 631 -7.20 -14.06 10.60
N LYS A 632 -7.85 -14.17 9.43
CA LYS A 632 -9.32 -14.15 9.35
C LYS A 632 -9.98 -15.20 10.25
N ARG A 633 -9.41 -16.40 10.32
CA ARG A 633 -9.90 -17.44 11.24
C ARG A 633 -9.58 -17.14 12.71
N GLU A 634 -8.41 -16.55 12.99
CA GLU A 634 -8.05 -16.08 14.34
C GLU A 634 -9.03 -15.01 14.84
N TRP A 635 -9.54 -14.18 13.93
CA TRP A 635 -10.52 -13.12 14.20
C TRP A 635 -11.97 -13.58 14.15
N LEU A 636 -12.23 -14.88 14.35
CA LEU A 636 -13.58 -15.40 14.58
C LEU A 636 -13.70 -15.94 16.00
N SER A 637 -14.84 -15.66 16.62
CA SER A 637 -15.12 -16.11 17.99
C SER A 637 -15.88 -17.42 18.01
N HIS A 638 -15.44 -18.33 18.86
CA HIS A 638 -16.13 -19.57 19.19
C HIS A 638 -16.18 -19.73 20.70
N ALA A 639 -17.31 -20.18 21.24
CA ALA A 639 -17.47 -20.45 22.66
C ALA A 639 -18.33 -21.69 22.88
N ARG A 640 -18.04 -22.43 23.95
CA ARG A 640 -18.80 -23.62 24.34
C ARG A 640 -18.88 -23.71 25.86
N GLY A 641 -20.05 -24.04 26.38
CA GLY A 641 -20.23 -24.31 27.81
C GLY A 641 -21.68 -24.68 28.10
N THR A 642 -22.09 -24.56 29.35
CA THR A 642 -23.45 -24.91 29.79
C THR A 642 -24.17 -23.70 30.38
N ILE A 643 -25.50 -23.71 30.31
CA ILE A 643 -26.32 -22.69 30.99
C ILE A 643 -26.09 -22.80 32.50
N ASN A 644 -25.63 -21.71 33.12
CA ASN A 644 -25.31 -21.64 34.54
C ASN A 644 -26.58 -21.54 35.42
N GLN A 645 -26.41 -21.55 36.75
CA GLN A 645 -27.52 -21.49 37.71
C GLN A 645 -28.39 -20.22 37.61
N GLN A 646 -27.85 -19.14 37.05
CA GLN A 646 -28.57 -17.88 36.81
C GLN A 646 -29.34 -17.90 35.47
N GLY A 647 -29.31 -19.01 34.73
CA GLY A 647 -29.93 -19.09 33.41
C GLY A 647 -29.11 -18.39 32.32
N GLU A 648 -27.80 -18.24 32.51
CA GLU A 648 -26.93 -17.45 31.64
C GLU A 648 -25.80 -18.28 31.02
N PHE A 649 -25.33 -17.83 29.85
CA PHE A 649 -24.05 -18.21 29.27
C PHE A 649 -23.26 -16.95 28.92
N ARG A 650 -22.00 -16.89 29.36
CA ARG A 650 -21.14 -15.70 29.22
C ARG A 650 -19.91 -16.02 28.40
N PHE A 651 -19.55 -15.15 27.48
CA PHE A 651 -18.32 -15.23 26.70
C PHE A 651 -17.92 -13.85 26.18
N ARG A 652 -16.70 -13.74 25.65
CA ARG A 652 -16.21 -12.51 25.01
C ARG A 652 -16.01 -12.76 23.52
N GLY A 653 -16.64 -11.96 22.67
CA GLY A 653 -16.71 -12.18 21.23
C GLY A 653 -16.35 -10.95 20.41
N PHE A 654 -15.81 -11.15 19.21
CA PHE A 654 -15.62 -10.11 18.20
C PHE A 654 -16.96 -9.53 17.73
N GLN A 655 -16.94 -8.32 17.20
CA GLN A 655 -18.13 -7.72 16.59
C GLN A 655 -18.53 -8.50 15.32
N GLY A 656 -19.84 -8.66 15.09
CA GLY A 656 -20.40 -9.35 13.92
C GLY A 656 -21.52 -10.34 14.24
N THR A 657 -21.79 -11.24 13.30
CA THR A 657 -22.95 -12.15 13.32
C THR A 657 -22.59 -13.50 13.89
N TYR A 658 -23.46 -14.04 14.74
CA TYR A 658 -23.27 -15.29 15.47
C TYR A 658 -24.44 -16.23 15.31
N ASN A 659 -24.13 -17.52 15.24
CA ASN A 659 -25.09 -18.60 15.45
C ASN A 659 -24.87 -19.23 16.83
N ILE A 660 -25.97 -19.52 17.52
CA ILE A 660 -26.00 -20.28 18.75
C ILE A 660 -26.79 -21.57 18.54
N GLU A 661 -26.22 -22.69 19.00
CA GLU A 661 -26.90 -23.97 19.16
C GLU A 661 -27.07 -24.26 20.66
N VAL A 662 -28.30 -24.50 21.10
CA VAL A 662 -28.63 -24.93 22.46
C VAL A 662 -29.11 -26.37 22.40
N ILE A 663 -28.32 -27.26 22.97
CA ILE A 663 -28.53 -28.71 22.92
C ILE A 663 -29.03 -29.16 24.29
N SER A 664 -30.28 -29.64 24.30
CA SER A 664 -30.92 -30.28 25.45
C SER A 664 -31.00 -31.80 25.24
N SER A 665 -31.50 -32.53 26.23
CA SER A 665 -31.69 -34.00 26.13
C SER A 665 -32.68 -34.42 25.04
N SER A 666 -33.57 -33.53 24.59
CA SER A 666 -34.66 -33.86 23.65
C SER A 666 -34.69 -33.01 22.38
N LYS A 667 -34.04 -31.84 22.34
CA LYS A 667 -34.04 -30.93 21.19
C LYS A 667 -32.76 -30.12 21.04
N ILE A 668 -32.49 -29.69 19.80
CA ILE A 668 -31.48 -28.68 19.46
C ILE A 668 -32.22 -27.42 18.99
N VAL A 669 -31.91 -26.27 19.58
CA VAL A 669 -32.48 -24.96 19.22
C VAL A 669 -31.39 -24.08 18.63
N ASN A 670 -31.63 -23.56 17.43
CA ASN A 670 -30.72 -22.64 16.74
C ASN A 670 -31.28 -21.21 16.73
N ARG A 671 -30.41 -20.22 16.99
CA ARG A 671 -30.72 -18.79 16.85
C ARG A 671 -29.53 -18.04 16.24
N THR A 672 -29.80 -16.87 15.69
CA THR A 672 -28.78 -15.93 15.21
C THR A 672 -28.91 -14.62 15.98
N PHE A 673 -27.79 -13.97 16.27
CA PHE A 673 -27.73 -12.64 16.88
C PHE A 673 -26.53 -11.86 16.37
N ILE A 674 -26.56 -10.54 16.56
CA ILE A 674 -25.50 -9.62 16.18
C ILE A 674 -24.83 -9.07 17.44
N VAL A 675 -23.51 -8.93 17.39
CA VAL A 675 -22.70 -8.26 18.40
C VAL A 675 -22.19 -6.96 17.80
N ASP A 676 -22.78 -5.84 18.21
CA ASP A 676 -22.37 -4.50 17.78
C ASP A 676 -21.20 -3.95 18.61
N LYS A 677 -20.54 -2.92 18.06
CA LYS A 677 -19.46 -2.19 18.74
C LYS A 677 -19.93 -1.57 20.06
N GLY A 678 -19.05 -1.57 21.06
CA GLY A 678 -19.17 -0.75 22.27
C GLY A 678 -18.48 -1.36 23.50
N ASP A 679 -18.61 -0.67 24.64
CA ASP A 679 -17.74 -0.93 25.80
C ASP A 679 -18.42 -1.70 26.95
N LEU A 680 -19.75 -1.56 27.12
CA LEU A 680 -20.51 -2.24 28.18
C LEU A 680 -20.91 -3.67 27.82
N PRO A 681 -21.04 -4.65 28.73
CA PRO A 681 -21.50 -5.99 28.35
C PRO A 681 -22.83 -6.00 27.56
N LEU A 682 -22.89 -6.75 26.47
CA LEU A 682 -24.11 -6.93 25.66
C LEU A 682 -24.97 -8.04 26.27
N ILE A 683 -26.20 -7.71 26.66
CA ILE A 683 -27.15 -8.67 27.25
C ILE A 683 -28.22 -9.01 26.20
N LEU A 684 -28.35 -10.30 25.87
CA LEU A 684 -29.30 -10.80 24.88
C LEU A 684 -30.22 -11.85 25.50
N SER A 685 -31.51 -11.77 25.22
CA SER A 685 -32.49 -12.76 25.67
C SER A 685 -32.73 -13.81 24.58
N ILE A 686 -32.58 -15.09 24.94
CA ILE A 686 -32.73 -16.24 24.04
C ILE A 686 -33.91 -17.09 24.52
N ALA A 687 -35.00 -17.08 23.73
CA ALA A 687 -36.16 -17.92 23.97
C ALA A 687 -35.94 -19.34 23.40
N LEU A 688 -36.06 -20.36 24.27
CA LEU A 688 -35.78 -21.77 24.00
C LEU A 688 -37.00 -22.62 23.63
#